data_AF-A0A319DDY2-F1
#
_entry.id   AF-A0A319DDY2-F1
#
_cell.length_a   1.000
_cell.length_b   1.000
_cell.length_c   1.000
_cell.angle_alpha   90.00
_cell.angle_beta   90.00
_cell.angle_gamma   90.00
#
_symmetry.space_group_name_H-M   'P 1'
#
loop_
_entity.id
_entity.type
_entity.pdbx_description
1 polymer ?
#
loop_
_entity_poly.entity_id
_entity_poly.type
_entity_poly.pdbx_seq_one_letter_code
_entity_poly.pdbx_strand_id
1 'polypeptide(L)'
;MDHADDFFKTPSKDDLKPHSSHDESLAAIDGLDDSIETTNPGKAVWLIACTVSMGGFLFGYDTGVISAVLVSLGTDLGQTLSANDKELITAITSGGALIGAVLAGLTSDRYGRKLAIYIGCAVFFIGTALQATSFSLAQMVVGRLVVGFGVGEAAMIVPLYIGEMAPARFRGRLIVFDNICVTFGQLIAYALGAAFTNVYQGWRYTIAIGAIPAVALAATMPLCPETPRQLVAHGHDEEAKRVIAKIFPQATDQQVVAKIRVIRHSIEEITATVSDKSLWWQAKQLFTVGANLRALTTACSVMAVSQLGGFNTLMYYSATLFSLVGFNQATAVSIVVGATNFVFGFPNFAFIDRFGRRSMLLVTVLGMSLSLAVVAIAFHWIPVDSDLTVTGTREMTWASILLLVALIVYIAFYSAGVAPISWVGTEFLPLEVRALGTMLNTVTCWGCNIIISSTFLSMMKAMTPSGAFGFYAGICFVGWIFVIFCYAEVHNMPLESVREVYSHGFGVQYAKQLQMELQEARRAEQSTLTSPLPLVEAGSVMAPPTYDQELQVACLAVQRASIVTKTMLTEGDKGSTAKADASPVTIADFAAQAILISAIRHSFPHDKFVGEESASALRSNPALADRVWQLVSTTRLHDIVGEELVAAPSSLEEMLSIIDVGGNGEGAGSARTWILDPIDGTASFLRGRQYAVSVALIEKGEQKVGVVGYPNLRFQSAAVHEDEVDQDGYGIMLSAVRGQGAYKRAMSKESLQPAMRVCNVLTRTQTGQPDLVFAESMESPYISQRLHCVVRDRLGVTKPVTDLWSMQAKYAALVVGGCNAMVRIPRSPEYRAYVWDHAGGMLVYEESGGMITDLDGRPFDYGCGRTLAANMGLVATFPEIHSRVLELARVVSLAA
;
A
#
# COMPACT_ATOMS: atom_id res chain seq x y z
N MET A 1 -28.04 55.45 -9.72
CA MET A 1 -28.42 54.79 -10.97
C MET A 1 -27.15 54.66 -11.78
N ASP A 2 -26.93 53.50 -12.39
CA ASP A 2 -25.67 52.96 -12.93
C ASP A 2 -24.83 52.17 -11.92
N HIS A 3 -25.10 50.87 -11.85
CA HIS A 3 -24.15 49.76 -11.71
C HIS A 3 -24.94 48.45 -11.61
N ALA A 4 -25.47 47.99 -12.75
CA ALA A 4 -26.11 46.70 -12.89
C ALA A 4 -25.94 46.19 -14.32
N ASP A 5 -24.71 45.88 -14.74
CA ASP A 5 -24.47 45.26 -16.06
C ASP A 5 -23.20 44.39 -16.18
N ASP A 6 -22.51 44.03 -15.10
CA ASP A 6 -21.25 43.25 -15.19
C ASP A 6 -21.33 41.80 -14.67
N PHE A 7 -22.54 41.25 -14.47
CA PHE A 7 -22.73 39.90 -13.92
C PHE A 7 -22.94 38.78 -14.96
N PHE A 8 -22.85 39.07 -16.26
CA PHE A 8 -23.00 38.07 -17.32
C PHE A 8 -21.92 38.19 -18.40
N LYS A 9 -20.72 37.68 -18.11
CA LYS A 9 -19.78 37.23 -19.15
C LYS A 9 -19.64 35.72 -19.06
N THR A 10 -20.26 35.01 -20.01
CA THR A 10 -19.95 33.61 -20.31
C THR A 10 -18.49 33.49 -20.74
N PRO A 11 -17.70 32.53 -20.20
CA PRO A 11 -16.33 32.33 -20.63
C PRO A 11 -16.29 31.83 -22.07
N SER A 12 -15.27 32.24 -22.81
CA SER A 12 -15.10 31.90 -24.23
C SER A 12 -14.62 30.46 -24.39
N LYS A 13 -14.87 29.84 -25.55
CA LYS A 13 -14.45 28.46 -25.84
C LYS A 13 -12.93 28.24 -25.83
N ASP A 14 -12.12 29.29 -25.76
CA ASP A 14 -10.66 29.21 -25.67
C ASP A 14 -10.12 29.13 -24.23
N ASP A 15 -10.98 29.31 -23.20
CA ASP A 15 -10.61 29.17 -21.78
C ASP A 15 -10.62 27.70 -21.27
N LEU A 16 -10.75 26.73 -22.18
CA LEU A 16 -10.81 25.29 -21.90
C LEU A 16 -9.51 24.53 -22.22
N LYS A 17 -8.37 25.22 -22.32
CA LYS A 17 -7.06 24.57 -22.36
C LYS A 17 -6.54 24.37 -20.93
N PRO A 18 -6.17 23.15 -20.52
CA PRO A 18 -5.58 22.94 -19.21
C PRO A 18 -4.24 23.69 -19.16
N HIS A 19 -4.18 24.76 -18.38
CA HIS A 19 -2.91 25.38 -18.00
C HIS A 19 -2.12 24.36 -17.18
N SER A 20 -1.08 23.82 -17.79
CA SER A 20 -0.14 22.84 -17.23
C SER A 20 0.87 23.54 -16.32
N SER A 21 0.42 23.96 -15.13
CA SER A 21 1.30 24.51 -14.08
C SER A 21 1.40 23.61 -12.84
N HIS A 22 1.10 22.32 -12.98
CA HIS A 22 1.22 21.33 -11.90
C HIS A 22 2.22 20.26 -12.29
N ASP A 23 3.52 20.54 -12.14
CA ASP A 23 4.57 19.52 -12.26
C ASP A 23 5.73 19.70 -11.26
N GLU A 24 5.63 20.64 -10.32
CA GLU A 24 6.67 20.87 -9.30
C GLU A 24 6.38 20.24 -7.93
N SER A 25 5.18 19.71 -7.66
CA SER A 25 4.82 19.22 -6.31
C SER A 25 4.86 17.70 -6.13
N LEU A 26 5.09 16.90 -7.19
CA LEU A 26 5.13 15.43 -7.11
C LEU A 26 6.53 14.87 -6.78
N ALA A 27 7.58 15.69 -6.82
CA ALA A 27 8.96 15.26 -6.55
C ALA A 27 9.36 15.28 -5.05
N ALA A 28 8.44 15.62 -4.15
CA ALA A 28 8.76 15.92 -2.75
C ALA A 28 8.33 14.84 -1.72
N ILE A 29 7.64 13.76 -2.15
CA ILE A 29 7.24 12.66 -1.25
C ILE A 29 8.35 11.63 -1.04
N ASP A 30 9.17 11.36 -2.06
CA ASP A 30 10.16 10.26 -2.03
C ASP A 30 11.49 10.57 -1.30
N GLY A 31 11.57 11.73 -0.64
CA GLY A 31 12.72 12.13 0.19
C GLY A 31 12.48 12.07 1.71
N LEU A 32 11.33 11.61 2.17
CA LEU A 32 10.93 11.66 3.59
C LEU A 32 11.07 10.29 4.27
N ASP A 33 12.01 10.19 5.21
CA ASP A 33 12.25 9.00 6.03
C ASP A 33 10.99 8.57 6.82
N ASP A 34 10.37 7.46 6.42
CA ASP A 34 9.26 6.81 7.14
C ASP A 34 9.68 5.47 7.79
N SER A 35 10.97 5.30 8.09
CA SER A 35 11.51 4.08 8.71
C SER A 35 10.89 3.77 10.08
N ILE A 36 10.23 4.74 10.72
CA ILE A 36 9.53 4.56 11.99
C ILE A 36 8.49 3.43 11.95
N GLU A 37 7.87 3.20 10.79
CA GLU A 37 6.84 2.17 10.60
C GLU A 37 7.38 0.73 10.67
N THR A 38 8.71 0.57 10.59
CA THR A 38 9.38 -0.74 10.77
C THR A 38 9.54 -1.11 12.25
N THR A 39 9.41 -0.15 13.17
CA THR A 39 9.52 -0.38 14.61
C THR A 39 8.25 -1.04 15.18
N ASN A 40 8.39 -1.78 16.28
CA ASN A 40 7.24 -2.42 16.90
C ASN A 40 6.33 -1.38 17.58
N PRO A 41 5.00 -1.42 17.35
CA PRO A 41 4.09 -0.49 17.98
C PRO A 41 3.99 -0.73 19.49
N GLY A 42 3.82 0.36 20.23
CA GLY A 42 3.61 0.33 21.67
C GLY A 42 2.27 -0.30 22.05
N LYS A 43 2.20 -0.86 23.27
CA LYS A 43 0.94 -1.39 23.84
C LYS A 43 -0.17 -0.34 23.95
N ALA A 44 0.21 0.95 23.96
CA ALA A 44 -0.72 2.07 23.97
C ALA A 44 -1.65 2.10 22.74
N VAL A 45 -1.19 1.66 21.56
CA VAL A 45 -2.00 1.65 20.33
C VAL A 45 -3.22 0.73 20.48
N TRP A 46 -3.02 -0.45 21.07
CA TRP A 46 -4.10 -1.39 21.33
C TRP A 46 -5.08 -0.87 22.39
N LEU A 47 -4.57 -0.22 23.45
CA LEU A 47 -5.43 0.41 24.46
C LEU A 47 -6.30 1.51 23.84
N ILE A 48 -5.71 2.36 22.99
CA ILE A 48 -6.41 3.44 22.29
C ILE A 48 -7.46 2.87 21.33
N ALA A 49 -7.11 1.84 20.54
CA ALA A 49 -8.05 1.17 19.65
C ALA A 49 -9.21 0.54 20.43
N CYS A 50 -8.94 -0.14 21.55
CA CYS A 50 -9.99 -0.71 22.41
C CYS A 50 -10.91 0.36 23.01
N THR A 51 -10.36 1.49 23.47
CA THR A 51 -11.16 2.60 23.98
C THR A 51 -12.06 3.17 22.89
N VAL A 52 -11.50 3.54 21.74
CA VAL A 52 -12.27 4.23 20.70
C VAL A 52 -13.26 3.30 19.99
N SER A 53 -12.97 1.99 19.92
CA SER A 53 -13.91 0.98 19.38
C SER A 53 -15.17 0.79 20.24
N MET A 54 -15.24 1.38 21.44
CA MET A 54 -16.50 1.49 22.19
C MET A 54 -17.53 2.34 21.43
N GLY A 55 -17.10 3.25 20.55
CA GLY A 55 -17.98 3.98 19.65
C GLY A 55 -18.61 3.06 18.59
N GLY A 56 -17.84 2.15 17.99
CA GLY A 56 -18.36 1.08 17.14
C GLY A 56 -19.35 0.19 17.91
N PHE A 57 -19.03 -0.18 19.16
CA PHE A 57 -19.95 -0.92 20.03
C PHE A 57 -21.30 -0.20 20.22
N LEU A 58 -21.30 1.12 20.46
CA LEU A 58 -22.52 1.92 20.62
C LEU A 58 -23.38 1.90 19.35
N PHE A 59 -22.75 2.02 18.18
CA PHE A 59 -23.45 1.91 16.90
C PHE A 59 -24.14 0.55 16.74
N GLY A 60 -23.43 -0.53 17.05
CA GLY A 60 -23.98 -1.88 17.05
C GLY A 60 -25.11 -2.08 18.06
N TYR A 61 -24.94 -1.52 19.26
CA TYR A 61 -25.91 -1.61 20.33
C TYR A 61 -27.25 -0.97 19.94
N ASP A 62 -27.22 0.27 19.42
CA ASP A 62 -28.45 0.96 18.98
C ASP A 62 -29.14 0.21 17.83
N THR A 63 -28.35 -0.37 16.92
CA THR A 63 -28.87 -1.19 15.82
C THR A 63 -29.60 -2.44 16.32
N GLY A 64 -29.09 -3.11 17.36
CA GLY A 64 -29.70 -4.32 17.92
C GLY A 64 -30.85 -4.05 18.88
N VAL A 65 -30.75 -3.01 19.71
CA VAL A 65 -31.69 -2.78 20.83
C VAL A 65 -33.11 -2.53 20.36
N ILE A 66 -33.27 -1.82 19.23
CA ILE A 66 -34.58 -1.45 18.72
C ILE A 66 -35.44 -2.68 18.38
N SER A 67 -34.81 -3.78 17.96
CA SER A 67 -35.52 -5.02 17.61
C SER A 67 -36.31 -5.60 18.78
N ALA A 68 -35.69 -5.70 19.95
CA ALA A 68 -36.38 -6.18 21.15
C ALA A 68 -37.38 -5.13 21.69
N VAL A 69 -37.01 -3.85 21.63
CA VAL A 69 -37.86 -2.74 22.09
C VAL A 69 -39.19 -2.70 21.32
N LEU A 70 -39.18 -2.85 19.99
CA LEU A 70 -40.39 -2.83 19.16
C LEU A 70 -41.40 -3.96 19.45
N VAL A 71 -40.93 -5.06 20.05
CA VAL A 71 -41.78 -6.18 20.49
C VAL A 71 -42.30 -5.93 21.91
N SER A 72 -41.49 -5.31 22.78
CA SER A 72 -41.79 -5.11 24.20
C SER A 72 -42.52 -3.79 24.53
N LEU A 73 -42.62 -2.83 23.61
CA LEU A 73 -43.22 -1.51 23.84
C LEU A 73 -44.72 -1.54 24.16
N GLY A 74 -45.48 -2.50 23.61
CA GLY A 74 -46.92 -2.64 23.87
C GLY A 74 -47.70 -1.32 23.69
N THR A 75 -48.35 -0.87 24.77
CA THR A 75 -49.11 0.39 24.86
C THR A 75 -48.40 1.47 25.69
N ASP A 76 -47.13 1.26 26.07
CA ASP A 76 -46.42 2.11 27.04
C ASP A 76 -46.16 3.55 26.55
N LEU A 77 -46.33 3.81 25.25
CA LEU A 77 -46.22 5.14 24.63
C LEU A 77 -47.58 5.86 24.50
N GLY A 78 -48.60 5.40 25.23
CA GLY A 78 -49.94 5.99 25.22
C GLY A 78 -50.84 5.54 24.07
N GLN A 79 -50.33 4.71 23.15
CA GLN A 79 -51.09 4.13 22.04
C GLN A 79 -50.51 2.78 21.62
N THR A 80 -51.31 1.95 20.94
CA THR A 80 -50.82 0.77 20.24
C THR A 80 -50.06 1.20 18.98
N LEU A 81 -48.82 0.73 18.82
CA LEU A 81 -47.99 1.13 17.68
C LEU A 81 -48.43 0.44 16.39
N SER A 82 -48.79 1.24 15.38
CA SER A 82 -49.03 0.79 14.02
C SER A 82 -47.72 0.38 13.34
N ALA A 83 -47.80 -0.26 12.16
CA ALA A 83 -46.61 -0.56 11.35
C ALA A 83 -45.84 0.71 11.01
N ASN A 84 -46.55 1.77 10.62
CA ASN A 84 -45.98 3.07 10.27
C ASN A 84 -45.27 3.72 11.48
N ASP A 85 -45.80 3.55 12.70
CA ASP A 85 -45.14 4.09 13.90
C ASP A 85 -43.82 3.36 14.18
N LYS A 86 -43.79 2.03 14.02
CA LYS A 86 -42.57 1.22 14.18
C LYS A 86 -41.55 1.55 13.09
N GLU A 87 -42.00 1.79 11.86
CA GLU A 87 -41.19 2.27 10.74
C GLU A 87 -40.60 3.64 11.04
N LEU A 88 -41.40 4.59 11.54
CA LEU A 88 -40.93 5.92 11.91
C LEU A 88 -39.87 5.89 13.02
N ILE A 89 -40.13 5.15 14.12
CA ILE A 89 -39.17 5.00 15.23
C ILE A 89 -37.83 4.42 14.76
N THR A 90 -37.87 3.53 13.78
CA THR A 90 -36.67 2.84 13.26
C THR A 90 -35.92 3.73 12.28
N ALA A 91 -36.60 4.26 11.27
CA ALA A 91 -35.99 4.99 10.16
C ALA A 91 -35.46 6.38 10.54
N ILE A 92 -36.08 7.05 11.53
CA ILE A 92 -35.67 8.40 11.93
C ILE A 92 -34.23 8.44 12.48
N THR A 93 -33.77 7.35 13.09
CA THR A 93 -32.39 7.21 13.56
C THR A 93 -31.40 7.21 12.41
N SER A 94 -31.69 6.50 11.31
CA SER A 94 -30.88 6.54 10.09
C SER A 94 -30.88 7.94 9.46
N GLY A 95 -31.99 8.68 9.56
CA GLY A 95 -32.07 10.10 9.19
C GLY A 95 -31.14 10.99 10.03
N GLY A 96 -31.16 10.80 11.34
CA GLY A 96 -30.22 11.46 12.25
C GLY A 96 -28.76 11.08 11.95
N ALA A 97 -28.49 9.81 11.65
CA ALA A 97 -27.15 9.31 11.35
C ALA A 97 -26.59 9.87 10.04
N LEU A 98 -27.43 10.03 9.01
CA LEU A 98 -27.05 10.71 7.78
C LEU A 98 -26.55 12.13 8.05
N ILE A 99 -27.35 12.92 8.78
CA ILE A 99 -27.02 14.31 9.09
C ILE A 99 -25.80 14.36 10.03
N GLY A 100 -25.76 13.49 11.04
CA GLY A 100 -24.66 13.39 11.99
C GLY A 100 -23.33 13.07 11.31
N ALA A 101 -23.30 12.09 10.41
CA ALA A 101 -22.10 11.71 9.68
C ALA A 101 -21.58 12.84 8.78
N VAL A 102 -22.49 13.54 8.07
CA VAL A 102 -22.11 14.68 7.21
C VAL A 102 -21.59 15.85 8.05
N LEU A 103 -22.30 16.24 9.10
CA LEU A 103 -21.86 17.33 9.99
C LEU A 103 -20.54 17.01 10.67
N ALA A 104 -20.39 15.79 11.21
CA ALA A 104 -19.15 15.33 11.82
C ALA A 104 -18.00 15.37 10.81
N GLY A 105 -18.16 14.82 9.61
CA GLY A 105 -17.13 14.85 8.56
C GLY A 105 -16.71 16.26 8.12
N LEU A 106 -17.65 17.21 8.09
CA LEU A 106 -17.35 18.61 7.73
C LEU A 106 -16.69 19.41 8.86
N THR A 107 -16.90 19.02 10.11
CA THR A 107 -16.45 19.80 11.28
C THR A 107 -15.24 19.21 11.97
N SER A 108 -15.02 17.90 11.87
CA SER A 108 -13.96 17.20 12.59
C SER A 108 -12.55 17.61 12.17
N ASP A 109 -12.37 18.08 10.93
CA ASP A 109 -11.07 18.59 10.46
C ASP A 109 -10.70 19.93 11.12
N ARG A 110 -11.70 20.71 11.57
CA ARG A 110 -11.50 22.02 12.18
C ARG A 110 -11.36 21.96 13.70
N TYR A 111 -12.02 21.02 14.35
CA TYR A 111 -12.11 20.95 15.81
C TYR A 111 -11.35 19.75 16.41
N GLY A 112 -10.72 18.92 15.58
CA GLY A 112 -10.08 17.69 16.00
C GLY A 112 -11.06 16.51 16.12
N ARG A 113 -10.52 15.30 16.28
CA ARG A 113 -11.33 14.08 16.37
C ARG A 113 -11.86 13.85 17.78
N LYS A 114 -11.08 14.22 18.81
CA LYS A 114 -11.45 13.96 20.21
C LYS A 114 -12.68 14.75 20.65
N LEU A 115 -12.79 16.02 20.23
CA LEU A 115 -13.99 16.82 20.53
C LEU A 115 -15.24 16.25 19.86
N ALA A 116 -15.12 15.78 18.61
CA ALA A 116 -16.22 15.15 17.90
C ALA A 116 -16.74 13.92 18.67
N ILE A 117 -15.84 13.04 19.14
CA ILE A 117 -16.20 11.88 19.97
C ILE A 117 -16.93 12.29 21.26
N TYR A 118 -16.49 13.36 21.94
CA TYR A 118 -17.19 13.86 23.13
C TYR A 118 -18.61 14.35 22.81
N ILE A 119 -18.77 15.10 21.72
CA ILE A 119 -20.07 15.57 21.25
C ILE A 119 -20.96 14.37 20.91
N GLY A 120 -20.42 13.36 20.22
CA GLY A 120 -21.09 12.10 19.92
C GLY A 120 -21.59 11.39 21.17
N CYS A 121 -20.72 11.20 22.16
CA CYS A 121 -21.08 10.61 23.46
C CYS A 121 -22.18 11.39 24.18
N ALA A 122 -22.09 12.73 24.21
CA ALA A 122 -23.09 13.57 24.86
C ALA A 122 -24.45 13.48 24.17
N VAL A 123 -24.48 13.57 22.84
CA VAL A 123 -25.68 13.46 22.02
C VAL A 123 -26.31 12.07 22.15
N PHE A 124 -25.50 11.01 22.09
CA PHE A 124 -25.95 9.64 22.29
C PHE A 124 -26.56 9.44 23.69
N PHE A 125 -25.91 9.96 24.74
CA PHE A 125 -26.41 9.90 26.11
C PHE A 125 -27.76 10.62 26.27
N ILE A 126 -27.86 11.86 25.76
CA ILE A 126 -29.10 12.66 25.81
C ILE A 126 -30.23 11.94 25.08
N GLY A 127 -29.96 11.45 23.86
CA GLY A 127 -30.95 10.71 23.09
C GLY A 127 -31.40 9.42 23.78
N THR A 128 -30.47 8.69 24.41
CA THR A 128 -30.77 7.48 25.18
C THR A 128 -31.63 7.79 26.41
N ALA A 129 -31.33 8.87 27.13
CA ALA A 129 -32.11 9.31 28.28
C ALA A 129 -33.54 9.73 27.88
N LEU A 130 -33.68 10.45 26.76
CA LEU A 130 -34.99 10.82 26.21
C LEU A 130 -35.83 9.60 25.83
N GLN A 131 -35.22 8.58 25.23
CA GLN A 131 -35.90 7.33 24.88
C GLN A 131 -36.29 6.51 26.12
N ALA A 132 -35.37 6.32 27.07
CA ALA A 132 -35.62 5.54 28.28
C ALA A 132 -36.72 6.16 29.16
N THR A 133 -36.88 7.49 29.12
CA THR A 133 -37.92 8.25 29.84
C THR A 133 -39.15 8.56 29.00
N SER A 134 -39.30 7.93 27.82
CA SER A 134 -40.40 8.25 26.90
C SER A 134 -41.75 7.70 27.35
N PHE A 135 -42.79 8.53 27.33
CA PHE A 135 -44.19 8.12 27.57
C PHE A 135 -45.11 8.43 26.38
N SER A 136 -44.55 8.96 25.30
CA SER A 136 -45.26 9.29 24.06
C SER A 136 -44.43 8.91 22.84
N LEU A 137 -45.10 8.62 21.73
CA LEU A 137 -44.45 8.34 20.44
C LEU A 137 -43.53 9.49 20.02
N ALA A 138 -43.98 10.74 20.16
CA ALA A 138 -43.19 11.91 19.77
C ALA A 138 -41.87 12.00 20.54
N GLN A 139 -41.87 11.78 21.85
CA GLN A 139 -40.66 11.78 22.66
C GLN A 139 -39.70 10.64 22.27
N MET A 140 -40.24 9.45 21.98
CA MET A 140 -39.46 8.33 21.47
C MET A 140 -38.78 8.67 20.13
N VAL A 141 -39.54 9.24 19.19
CA VAL A 141 -39.04 9.65 17.86
C VAL A 141 -37.95 10.72 17.98
N VAL A 142 -38.14 11.74 18.83
CA VAL A 142 -37.12 12.76 19.09
C VAL A 142 -35.86 12.12 19.69
N GLY A 143 -36.01 11.25 20.68
CA GLY A 143 -34.87 10.54 21.28
C GLY A 143 -34.12 9.67 20.27
N ARG A 144 -34.83 9.01 19.34
CA ARG A 144 -34.25 8.20 18.25
C ARG A 144 -33.53 9.04 17.21
N LEU A 145 -34.06 10.22 16.87
CA LEU A 145 -33.38 11.18 15.99
C LEU A 145 -32.08 11.68 16.63
N VAL A 146 -32.12 12.03 17.92
CA VAL A 146 -30.96 12.52 18.67
C VAL A 146 -29.88 11.45 18.79
N VAL A 147 -30.21 10.21 19.14
CA VAL A 147 -29.23 9.10 19.10
C VAL A 147 -28.68 8.90 17.69
N GLY A 148 -29.51 9.06 16.66
CA GLY A 148 -29.09 9.01 15.27
C GLY A 148 -27.91 9.92 14.97
N PHE A 149 -27.92 11.18 15.43
CA PHE A 149 -26.78 12.09 15.25
C PHE A 149 -25.49 11.54 15.86
N GLY A 150 -25.55 10.96 17.06
CA GLY A 150 -24.40 10.35 17.73
C GLY A 150 -23.92 9.09 17.02
N VAL A 151 -24.82 8.25 16.52
CA VAL A 151 -24.50 7.06 15.71
C VAL A 151 -23.79 7.44 14.41
N GLY A 152 -24.29 8.47 13.71
CA GLY A 152 -23.68 8.97 12.48
C GLY A 152 -22.29 9.56 12.68
N GLU A 153 -22.12 10.33 13.76
CA GLU A 153 -20.82 10.86 14.17
C GLU A 153 -19.84 9.72 14.47
N ALA A 154 -20.23 8.76 15.31
CA ALA A 154 -19.37 7.63 15.67
C ALA A 154 -18.96 6.81 14.43
N ALA A 155 -19.90 6.51 13.54
CA ALA A 155 -19.64 5.77 12.31
C ALA A 155 -18.63 6.47 11.37
N MET A 156 -18.52 7.80 11.44
CA MET A 156 -17.58 8.59 10.65
C MET A 156 -16.23 8.79 11.36
N ILE A 157 -16.26 9.17 12.64
CA ILE A 157 -15.07 9.65 13.36
C ILE A 157 -14.26 8.52 13.98
N VAL A 158 -14.90 7.46 14.49
CA VAL A 158 -14.21 6.35 15.16
C VAL A 158 -13.24 5.63 14.22
N PRO A 159 -13.64 5.17 13.01
CA PRO A 159 -12.71 4.54 12.07
C PRO A 159 -11.60 5.50 11.62
N LEU A 160 -11.91 6.78 11.48
CA LEU A 160 -10.95 7.82 11.08
C LEU A 160 -9.89 8.06 12.17
N TYR A 161 -10.32 8.16 13.42
CA TYR A 161 -9.43 8.28 14.58
C TYR A 161 -8.49 7.07 14.67
N ILE A 162 -9.03 5.86 14.55
CA ILE A 162 -8.23 4.62 14.55
C ILE A 162 -7.24 4.63 13.39
N GLY A 163 -7.69 5.02 12.18
CA GLY A 163 -6.85 5.07 10.98
C GLY A 163 -5.68 6.04 11.07
N GLU A 164 -5.89 7.21 11.69
CA GLU A 164 -4.88 8.26 11.89
C GLU A 164 -3.92 7.94 13.04
N MET A 165 -4.33 7.11 14.01
CA MET A 165 -3.49 6.66 15.13
C MET A 165 -2.72 5.36 14.84
N ALA A 166 -3.24 4.52 13.94
CA ALA A 166 -2.68 3.21 13.69
C ALA A 166 -1.41 3.27 12.82
N PRO A 167 -0.37 2.49 13.16
CA PRO A 167 0.74 2.21 12.25
C PRO A 167 0.23 1.66 10.93
N ALA A 168 0.88 2.00 9.83
CA ALA A 168 0.45 1.66 8.47
C ALA A 168 0.24 0.13 8.31
N ARG A 169 1.14 -0.68 8.87
CA ARG A 169 1.08 -2.17 8.82
C ARG A 169 -0.13 -2.76 9.54
N PHE A 170 -0.62 -2.11 10.60
CA PHE A 170 -1.71 -2.62 11.44
C PHE A 170 -3.03 -1.87 11.23
N ARG A 171 -3.03 -0.76 10.47
CA ARG A 171 -4.18 0.11 10.22
C ARG A 171 -5.43 -0.65 9.81
N GLY A 172 -5.32 -1.50 8.79
CA GLY A 172 -6.44 -2.33 8.34
C GLY A 172 -6.99 -3.20 9.46
N ARG A 173 -6.14 -3.93 10.19
CA ARG A 173 -6.56 -4.83 11.27
C ARG A 173 -7.30 -4.12 12.40
N LEU A 174 -6.85 -2.91 12.77
CA LEU A 174 -7.46 -2.11 13.84
C LEU A 174 -8.82 -1.52 13.42
N ILE A 175 -8.96 -1.08 12.16
CA ILE A 175 -10.26 -0.63 11.64
C ILE A 175 -11.26 -1.79 11.61
N VAL A 176 -10.82 -2.99 11.22
CA VAL A 176 -11.75 -4.14 11.21
C VAL A 176 -12.05 -4.64 12.63
N PHE A 177 -11.15 -4.46 13.60
CA PHE A 177 -11.46 -4.69 15.02
C PHE A 177 -12.63 -3.80 15.52
N ASP A 178 -12.68 -2.54 15.09
CA ASP A 178 -13.84 -1.67 15.37
C ASP A 178 -15.14 -2.22 14.77
N ASN A 179 -15.09 -2.72 13.52
CA ASN A 179 -16.26 -3.36 12.90
C ASN A 179 -16.71 -4.62 13.66
N ILE A 180 -15.78 -5.43 14.19
CA ILE A 180 -16.14 -6.52 15.12
C ILE A 180 -16.85 -5.95 16.35
N CYS A 181 -16.36 -4.86 16.94
CA CYS A 181 -17.01 -4.22 18.09
C CYS A 181 -18.46 -3.78 17.78
N VAL A 182 -18.76 -3.34 16.55
CA VAL A 182 -20.14 -3.08 16.08
C VAL A 182 -20.98 -4.35 16.17
N THR A 183 -20.56 -5.44 15.52
CA THR A 183 -21.34 -6.69 15.54
C THR A 183 -21.46 -7.28 16.95
N PHE A 184 -20.44 -7.08 17.80
CA PHE A 184 -20.46 -7.47 19.21
C PHE A 184 -21.48 -6.65 20.01
N GLY A 185 -21.51 -5.33 19.82
CA GLY A 185 -22.53 -4.45 20.43
C GLY A 185 -23.94 -4.87 20.07
N GLN A 186 -24.15 -5.26 18.82
CA GLN A 186 -25.44 -5.78 18.35
C GLN A 186 -25.83 -7.11 19.03
N LEU A 187 -24.88 -8.05 19.15
CA LEU A 187 -25.09 -9.30 19.88
C LEU A 187 -25.47 -9.07 21.35
N ILE A 188 -24.76 -8.16 22.04
CA ILE A 188 -25.05 -7.80 23.43
C ILE A 188 -26.43 -7.15 23.54
N ALA A 189 -26.82 -6.28 22.60
CA ALA A 189 -28.15 -5.68 22.59
C ALA A 189 -29.27 -6.71 22.43
N TYR A 190 -29.11 -7.73 21.57
CA TYR A 190 -30.08 -8.83 21.48
C TYR A 190 -30.13 -9.67 22.76
N ALA A 191 -28.98 -9.97 23.36
CA ALA A 191 -28.92 -10.73 24.61
C ALA A 191 -29.62 -10.00 25.76
N LEU A 192 -29.38 -8.69 25.92
CA LEU A 192 -30.06 -7.85 26.90
C LEU A 192 -31.55 -7.72 26.58
N GLY A 193 -31.90 -7.53 25.30
CA GLY A 193 -33.28 -7.50 24.84
C GLY A 193 -34.04 -8.76 25.27
N ALA A 194 -33.47 -9.95 25.08
CA ALA A 194 -34.03 -11.22 25.53
C ALA A 194 -34.11 -11.30 27.06
N ALA A 195 -33.05 -10.91 27.78
CA ALA A 195 -32.99 -10.96 29.24
C ALA A 195 -34.05 -10.06 29.91
N PHE A 196 -34.30 -8.88 29.36
CA PHE A 196 -35.25 -7.91 29.89
C PHE A 196 -36.66 -8.02 29.29
N THR A 197 -36.92 -8.93 28.33
CA THR A 197 -38.24 -9.04 27.66
C THR A 197 -39.40 -9.27 28.65
N ASN A 198 -39.18 -10.09 29.69
CA ASN A 198 -40.21 -10.42 30.68
C ASN A 198 -40.15 -9.53 31.95
N VAL A 199 -39.27 -8.55 31.97
CA VAL A 199 -39.14 -7.61 33.10
C VAL A 199 -40.12 -6.47 32.90
N TYR A 200 -40.81 -6.06 33.98
CA TYR A 200 -41.71 -4.90 33.93
C TYR A 200 -40.96 -3.66 33.45
N GLN A 201 -41.46 -3.00 32.38
CA GLN A 201 -40.79 -1.87 31.73
C GLN A 201 -39.34 -2.19 31.26
N GLY A 202 -39.07 -3.47 30.96
CA GLY A 202 -37.77 -4.02 30.56
C GLY A 202 -37.08 -3.29 29.41
N TRP A 203 -37.86 -2.82 28.44
CA TRP A 203 -37.36 -2.10 27.28
C TRP A 203 -36.66 -0.78 27.66
N ARG A 204 -37.13 -0.09 28.72
CA ARG A 204 -36.49 1.14 29.21
C ARG A 204 -35.11 0.88 29.76
N TYR A 205 -34.94 -0.20 30.53
CA TYR A 205 -33.64 -0.61 31.06
C TYR A 205 -32.70 -1.01 29.93
N THR A 206 -33.21 -1.73 28.93
CA THR A 206 -32.42 -2.14 27.77
C THR A 206 -31.90 -0.91 27.01
N ILE A 207 -32.71 0.13 26.82
CA ILE A 207 -32.24 1.40 26.25
C ILE A 207 -31.25 2.09 27.18
N ALA A 208 -31.58 2.25 28.46
CA ALA A 208 -30.75 2.97 29.43
C ALA A 208 -29.35 2.37 29.62
N ILE A 209 -29.21 1.04 29.56
CA ILE A 209 -27.91 0.34 29.62
C ILE A 209 -27.00 0.77 28.44
N GLY A 210 -27.59 1.14 27.29
CA GLY A 210 -26.85 1.67 26.14
C GLY A 210 -26.12 2.98 26.43
N ALA A 211 -26.45 3.71 27.50
CA ALA A 211 -25.72 4.89 27.92
C ALA A 211 -24.37 4.56 28.59
N ILE A 212 -24.20 3.35 29.14
CA ILE A 212 -23.00 2.97 29.90
C ILE A 212 -21.74 3.02 29.03
N PRO A 213 -21.69 2.42 27.82
CA PRO A 213 -20.51 2.51 26.98
C PRO A 213 -20.21 3.95 26.52
N ALA A 214 -21.22 4.81 26.34
CA ALA A 214 -21.01 6.23 25.99
C ALA A 214 -20.34 7.00 27.13
N VAL A 215 -20.81 6.81 28.36
CA VAL A 215 -20.19 7.40 29.56
C VAL A 215 -18.78 6.86 29.76
N ALA A 216 -18.58 5.54 29.59
CA ALA A 216 -17.28 4.92 29.76
C ALA A 216 -16.29 5.34 28.66
N LEU A 217 -16.73 5.51 27.41
CA LEU A 217 -15.92 6.10 26.34
C LEU A 217 -15.53 7.54 26.68
N ALA A 218 -16.48 8.39 27.07
CA ALA A 218 -16.18 9.77 27.48
C ALA A 218 -15.22 9.84 28.68
N ALA A 219 -15.36 8.93 29.65
CA ALA A 219 -14.51 8.86 30.84
C ALA A 219 -13.08 8.35 30.55
N THR A 220 -12.92 7.48 29.55
CA THR A 220 -11.61 6.91 29.16
C THR A 220 -10.91 7.71 28.07
N MET A 221 -11.64 8.55 27.32
CA MET A 221 -11.09 9.42 26.29
C MET A 221 -9.98 10.39 26.75
N PRO A 222 -9.90 10.85 28.02
CA PRO A 222 -8.75 11.60 28.52
C PRO A 222 -7.42 10.84 28.43
N LEU A 223 -7.44 9.50 28.47
CA LEU A 223 -6.26 8.65 28.32
C LEU A 223 -5.76 8.59 26.87
N CYS A 224 -6.63 8.92 25.91
CA CYS A 224 -6.32 8.94 24.49
C CYS A 224 -5.88 10.35 24.05
N PRO A 225 -4.74 10.50 23.35
CA PRO A 225 -4.31 11.79 22.82
C PRO A 225 -5.16 12.23 21.61
N GLU A 226 -4.93 13.42 21.07
CA GLU A 226 -5.43 13.76 19.73
C GLU A 226 -4.57 13.09 18.66
N THR A 227 -5.09 12.91 17.44
CA THR A 227 -4.35 12.22 16.38
C THR A 227 -3.12 13.02 15.92
N PRO A 228 -1.97 12.36 15.63
CA PRO A 228 -0.77 13.05 15.14
C PRO A 228 -1.05 13.92 13.93
N ARG A 229 -1.89 13.44 13.02
CA ARG A 229 -2.30 14.17 11.81
C ARG A 229 -3.02 15.47 12.15
N GLN A 230 -3.98 15.44 13.08
CA GLN A 230 -4.71 16.64 13.49
C GLN A 230 -3.83 17.63 14.24
N LEU A 231 -2.92 17.14 15.10
CA LEU A 231 -1.98 17.99 15.81
C LEU A 231 -1.05 18.73 14.86
N VAL A 232 -0.50 18.05 13.84
CA VAL A 232 0.33 18.69 12.80
C VAL A 232 -0.50 19.68 11.96
N ALA A 233 -1.75 19.34 11.60
CA ALA A 233 -2.63 20.22 10.84
C ALA A 233 -2.94 21.55 11.57
N HIS A 234 -2.99 21.51 12.91
CA HIS A 234 -3.21 22.70 13.76
C HIS A 234 -1.91 23.39 14.20
N GLY A 235 -0.74 22.95 13.70
CA GLY A 235 0.56 23.53 14.03
C GLY A 235 1.09 23.15 15.43
N HIS A 236 0.52 22.13 16.07
CA HIS A 236 0.92 21.63 17.40
C HIS A 236 1.98 20.51 17.29
N ASP A 237 3.08 20.76 16.58
CA ASP A 237 4.10 19.75 16.25
C ASP A 237 4.74 19.10 17.48
N GLU A 238 5.00 19.86 18.55
CA GLU A 238 5.62 19.33 19.78
C GLU A 238 4.70 18.33 20.50
N GLU A 239 3.39 18.54 20.43
CA GLU A 239 2.44 17.57 20.96
C GLU A 239 2.36 16.34 20.06
N ALA A 240 2.37 16.53 18.73
CA ALA A 240 2.43 15.44 17.75
C ALA A 240 3.65 14.53 17.97
N LYS A 241 4.83 15.10 18.26
CA LYS A 241 6.06 14.34 18.60
C LYS A 241 5.82 13.41 19.79
N ARG A 242 5.23 13.92 20.87
CA ARG A 242 4.94 13.13 22.07
C ARG A 242 3.95 12.00 21.78
N VAL A 243 2.96 12.23 20.93
CA VAL A 243 1.98 11.21 20.55
C VAL A 243 2.62 10.13 19.68
N ILE A 244 3.40 10.51 18.67
CA ILE A 244 4.12 9.57 17.80
C ILE A 244 5.11 8.74 18.62
N ALA A 245 5.85 9.34 19.56
CA ALA A 245 6.74 8.62 20.47
C ALA A 245 6.01 7.62 21.40
N LYS A 246 4.74 7.90 21.76
CA LYS A 246 3.89 6.94 22.50
C LYS A 246 3.41 5.78 21.62
N ILE A 247 3.12 6.05 20.35
CA ILE A 247 2.71 5.04 19.36
C ILE A 247 3.90 4.13 19.02
N PHE A 248 5.08 4.71 18.84
CA PHE A 248 6.34 4.04 18.49
C PHE A 248 7.39 4.25 19.60
N PRO A 249 7.32 3.51 20.73
CA PRO A 249 8.21 3.72 21.87
C PRO A 249 9.67 3.33 21.60
N GLN A 250 9.94 2.62 20.52
CA GLN A 250 11.29 2.22 20.09
C GLN A 250 11.88 3.16 19.02
N ALA A 251 11.13 4.17 18.59
CA ALA A 251 11.58 5.12 17.57
C ALA A 251 12.63 6.09 18.13
N THR A 252 13.62 6.44 17.30
CA THR A 252 14.55 7.53 17.61
C THR A 252 13.89 8.90 17.40
N ASP A 253 14.41 9.94 18.05
CA ASP A 253 13.90 11.31 17.88
C ASP A 253 13.95 11.77 16.42
N GLN A 254 14.95 11.31 15.65
CA GLN A 254 15.05 11.59 14.21
C GLN A 254 13.90 10.95 13.42
N GLN A 255 13.56 9.69 13.70
CA GLN A 255 12.44 9.00 13.08
C GLN A 255 11.09 9.65 13.39
N VAL A 256 10.90 10.12 14.63
CA VAL A 256 9.68 10.84 15.04
C VAL A 256 9.56 12.17 14.28
N VAL A 257 10.64 12.94 14.16
CA VAL A 257 10.65 14.19 13.39
C VAL A 257 10.43 13.93 11.89
N ALA A 258 11.02 12.86 11.35
CA ALA A 258 10.81 12.49 9.97
C ALA A 258 9.35 12.13 9.68
N LYS A 259 8.70 11.37 10.57
CA LYS A 259 7.25 11.08 10.48
C LYS A 259 6.38 12.33 10.47
N ILE A 260 6.71 13.33 11.27
CA ILE A 260 5.99 14.60 11.26
C ILE A 260 6.14 15.32 9.92
N ARG A 261 7.33 15.29 9.32
CA ARG A 261 7.53 15.85 7.97
C ARG A 261 6.70 15.11 6.93
N VAL A 262 6.63 13.78 6.99
CA VAL A 262 5.74 12.96 6.13
C VAL A 262 4.28 13.40 6.27
N ILE A 263 3.80 13.52 7.51
CA ILE A 263 2.42 13.93 7.79
C ILE A 263 2.15 15.35 7.27
N ARG A 264 3.07 16.29 7.53
CA ARG A 264 2.98 17.68 7.08
C ARG A 264 2.93 17.77 5.56
N HIS A 265 3.81 17.07 4.87
CA HIS A 265 3.83 17.01 3.41
C HIS A 265 2.53 16.45 2.85
N SER A 266 2.00 15.36 3.42
CA SER A 266 0.71 14.80 3.01
C SER A 266 -0.46 15.79 3.18
N ILE A 267 -0.44 16.60 4.25
CA ILE A 267 -1.43 17.66 4.47
C ILE A 267 -1.27 18.78 3.44
N GLU A 268 -0.04 19.24 3.20
CA GLU A 268 0.27 20.28 2.22
C GLU A 268 -0.11 19.86 0.80
N GLU A 269 0.12 18.60 0.42
CA GLU A 269 -0.26 18.05 -0.88
C GLU A 269 -1.78 18.00 -1.06
N ILE A 270 -2.52 17.47 -0.07
CA ILE A 270 -3.99 17.46 -0.11
C ILE A 270 -4.52 18.90 -0.16
N THR A 271 -3.91 19.81 0.61
CA THR A 271 -4.29 21.22 0.62
C THR A 271 -4.00 21.88 -0.71
N ALA A 272 -2.83 21.71 -1.31
CA ALA A 272 -2.47 22.27 -2.61
C ALA A 272 -3.32 21.68 -3.75
N THR A 273 -3.65 20.39 -3.65
CA THR A 273 -4.51 19.70 -4.63
C THR A 273 -5.94 20.21 -4.59
N VAL A 274 -6.42 20.74 -3.45
CA VAL A 274 -7.82 21.12 -3.20
C VAL A 274 -8.02 22.64 -3.05
N SER A 275 -7.02 23.43 -2.64
CA SER A 275 -7.19 24.83 -2.21
C SER A 275 -7.74 25.74 -3.31
N ASP A 276 -7.38 25.47 -4.56
CA ASP A 276 -7.82 26.27 -5.71
C ASP A 276 -9.12 25.75 -6.34
N LYS A 277 -9.66 24.64 -5.83
CA LYS A 277 -10.79 23.91 -6.44
C LYS A 277 -12.03 24.01 -5.57
N SER A 278 -12.95 24.90 -5.96
CA SER A 278 -14.29 25.00 -5.38
C SER A 278 -15.02 23.65 -5.36
N LEU A 279 -15.85 23.42 -4.34
CA LEU A 279 -16.76 22.26 -4.26
C LEU A 279 -17.59 22.07 -5.55
N TRP A 280 -17.93 23.18 -6.22
CA TRP A 280 -18.66 23.12 -7.48
C TRP A 280 -17.82 22.54 -8.63
N TRP A 281 -16.52 22.85 -8.66
CA TRP A 281 -15.59 22.24 -9.61
C TRP A 281 -15.45 20.73 -9.33
N GLN A 282 -15.31 20.35 -8.06
CA GLN A 282 -15.19 18.93 -7.67
C GLN A 282 -16.45 18.15 -8.05
N ALA A 283 -17.64 18.71 -7.79
CA ALA A 283 -18.91 18.13 -8.21
C ALA A 283 -18.99 18.01 -9.73
N LYS A 284 -18.62 19.07 -10.48
CA LYS A 284 -18.58 19.03 -11.94
C LYS A 284 -17.66 17.91 -12.41
N GLN A 285 -16.44 17.80 -11.90
CA GLN A 285 -15.48 16.75 -12.28
C GLN A 285 -15.97 15.34 -11.94
N LEU A 286 -16.62 15.17 -10.78
CA LEU A 286 -17.14 13.88 -10.35
C LEU A 286 -18.29 13.38 -11.23
N PHE A 287 -19.19 14.28 -11.65
CA PHE A 287 -20.38 13.91 -12.44
C PHE A 287 -20.21 14.04 -13.97
N THR A 288 -19.27 14.85 -14.47
CA THR A 288 -19.08 15.04 -15.93
C THR A 288 -17.93 14.23 -16.51
N VAL A 289 -16.91 13.86 -15.72
CA VAL A 289 -15.83 12.99 -16.21
C VAL A 289 -16.32 11.55 -16.17
N GLY A 290 -16.41 10.91 -17.34
CA GLY A 290 -16.96 9.56 -17.47
C GLY A 290 -16.27 8.52 -16.58
N ALA A 291 -14.94 8.59 -16.41
CA ALA A 291 -14.20 7.65 -15.54
C ALA A 291 -14.58 7.81 -14.06
N ASN A 292 -14.63 9.04 -13.57
CA ASN A 292 -15.01 9.35 -12.19
C ASN A 292 -16.46 8.95 -11.91
N LEU A 293 -17.37 9.22 -12.85
CA LEU A 293 -18.77 8.85 -12.74
C LEU A 293 -18.95 7.33 -12.67
N ARG A 294 -18.20 6.55 -13.47
CA ARG A 294 -18.24 5.08 -13.43
C ARG A 294 -17.67 4.51 -12.14
N ALA A 295 -16.57 5.06 -11.64
CA ALA A 295 -16.00 4.71 -10.34
C ALA A 295 -16.99 5.00 -9.18
N LEU A 296 -17.58 6.20 -9.17
CA LEU A 296 -18.61 6.59 -8.21
C LEU A 296 -19.84 5.68 -8.29
N THR A 297 -20.34 5.42 -9.50
CA THR A 297 -21.49 4.54 -9.73
C THR A 297 -21.20 3.14 -9.19
N THR A 298 -19.99 2.62 -9.37
CA THR A 298 -19.59 1.32 -8.85
C THR A 298 -19.57 1.29 -7.33
N ALA A 299 -18.94 2.28 -6.69
CA ALA A 299 -18.88 2.41 -5.24
C ALA A 299 -20.29 2.51 -4.62
N CYS A 300 -21.09 3.47 -5.10
CA CYS A 300 -22.44 3.70 -4.58
C CYS A 300 -23.39 2.54 -4.88
N SER A 301 -23.25 1.82 -6.01
CA SER A 301 -24.12 0.68 -6.32
C SER A 301 -23.86 -0.50 -5.39
N VAL A 302 -22.60 -0.81 -5.07
CA VAL A 302 -22.28 -1.86 -4.09
C VAL A 302 -22.81 -1.47 -2.71
N MET A 303 -22.66 -0.20 -2.32
CA MET A 303 -23.26 0.31 -1.09
C MET A 303 -24.79 0.22 -1.10
N ALA A 304 -25.44 0.60 -2.19
CA ALA A 304 -26.88 0.48 -2.34
C ALA A 304 -27.34 -0.98 -2.23
N VAL A 305 -26.66 -1.93 -2.87
CA VAL A 305 -26.97 -3.37 -2.75
C VAL A 305 -26.80 -3.86 -1.31
N SER A 306 -25.75 -3.41 -0.61
CA SER A 306 -25.53 -3.74 0.81
C SER A 306 -26.71 -3.31 1.68
N GLN A 307 -27.28 -2.13 1.42
CA GLN A 307 -28.39 -1.61 2.21
C GLN A 307 -29.74 -2.14 1.72
N LEU A 308 -30.07 -1.90 0.44
CA LEU A 308 -31.33 -2.29 -0.19
C LEU A 308 -31.56 -3.81 -0.22
N GLY A 309 -30.52 -4.63 -0.04
CA GLY A 309 -30.65 -6.07 0.20
C GLY A 309 -31.40 -6.42 1.50
N GLY A 310 -31.69 -5.44 2.35
CA GLY A 310 -32.58 -5.59 3.51
C GLY A 310 -31.87 -6.07 4.78
N PHE A 311 -30.54 -6.04 4.83
CA PHE A 311 -29.78 -6.49 6.00
C PHE A 311 -30.12 -5.69 7.25
N ASN A 312 -29.99 -4.36 7.20
CA ASN A 312 -30.27 -3.51 8.35
C ASN A 312 -31.73 -3.59 8.79
N THR A 313 -32.67 -3.65 7.85
CA THR A 313 -34.08 -3.93 8.12
C THR A 313 -34.28 -5.23 8.87
N LEU A 314 -33.66 -6.34 8.41
CA LEU A 314 -33.71 -7.61 9.13
C LEU A 314 -33.16 -7.47 10.54
N MET A 315 -32.09 -6.70 10.74
CA MET A 315 -31.51 -6.49 12.08
C MET A 315 -32.50 -5.74 12.99
N TYR A 316 -33.09 -4.64 12.50
CA TYR A 316 -34.04 -3.81 13.25
C TYR A 316 -35.36 -4.53 13.56
N TYR A 317 -35.85 -5.37 12.64
CA TYR A 317 -37.14 -6.05 12.78
C TYR A 317 -37.04 -7.53 13.10
N SER A 318 -35.85 -8.08 13.40
CA SER A 318 -35.64 -9.52 13.62
C SER A 318 -36.61 -10.13 14.64
N ALA A 319 -36.74 -9.55 15.84
CA ALA A 319 -37.63 -10.07 16.86
C ALA A 319 -39.11 -9.88 16.47
N THR A 320 -39.42 -8.81 15.71
CA THR A 320 -40.77 -8.63 15.15
C THR A 320 -41.07 -9.75 14.15
N LEU A 321 -40.15 -10.04 13.24
CA LEU A 321 -40.29 -11.09 12.22
C LEU A 321 -40.44 -12.48 12.84
N PHE A 322 -39.62 -12.84 13.83
CA PHE A 322 -39.74 -14.14 14.50
C PHE A 322 -41.01 -14.26 15.34
N SER A 323 -41.50 -13.14 15.89
CA SER A 323 -42.81 -13.11 16.56
C SER A 323 -43.96 -13.35 15.57
N LEU A 324 -43.85 -12.79 14.36
CA LEU A 324 -44.79 -13.04 13.25
C LEU A 324 -44.78 -14.49 12.78
N VAL A 325 -43.62 -15.16 12.81
CA VAL A 325 -43.49 -16.58 12.39
C VAL A 325 -43.95 -17.56 13.50
N GLY A 326 -44.25 -17.07 14.70
CA GLY A 326 -44.81 -17.87 15.80
C GLY A 326 -43.78 -18.40 16.81
N PHE A 327 -42.56 -17.86 16.84
CA PHE A 327 -41.59 -18.23 17.89
C PHE A 327 -42.02 -17.68 19.26
N ASN A 328 -42.12 -18.54 20.27
CA ASN A 328 -42.52 -18.17 21.64
C ASN A 328 -41.58 -17.17 22.31
N GLN A 329 -40.29 -17.22 21.99
CA GLN A 329 -39.27 -16.28 22.49
C GLN A 329 -38.52 -15.61 21.33
N ALA A 330 -39.25 -14.79 20.55
CA ALA A 330 -38.70 -14.14 19.37
C ALA A 330 -37.45 -13.28 19.64
N THR A 331 -37.37 -12.62 20.79
CA THR A 331 -36.19 -11.83 21.21
C THR A 331 -34.96 -12.70 21.48
N ALA A 332 -35.15 -13.93 21.97
CA ALA A 332 -34.06 -14.89 22.15
C ALA A 332 -33.55 -15.44 20.81
N VAL A 333 -34.44 -15.65 19.82
CA VAL A 333 -34.04 -16.09 18.47
C VAL A 333 -33.17 -15.03 17.78
N SER A 334 -33.40 -13.73 18.04
CA SER A 334 -32.52 -12.65 17.54
C SER A 334 -31.07 -12.74 18.04
N ILE A 335 -30.79 -13.45 19.14
CA ILE A 335 -29.40 -13.71 19.58
C ILE A 335 -28.66 -14.53 18.52
N VAL A 336 -29.32 -15.50 17.88
CA VAL A 336 -28.73 -16.31 16.80
C VAL A 336 -28.37 -15.44 15.60
N VAL A 337 -29.23 -14.46 15.28
CA VAL A 337 -28.97 -13.47 14.23
C VAL A 337 -27.72 -12.63 14.55
N GLY A 338 -27.64 -12.05 15.76
CA GLY A 338 -26.46 -11.28 16.19
C GLY A 338 -25.19 -12.13 16.27
N ALA A 339 -25.29 -13.36 16.76
CA ALA A 339 -24.15 -14.27 16.89
C ALA A 339 -23.62 -14.69 15.53
N THR A 340 -24.51 -14.94 14.57
CA THR A 340 -24.13 -15.23 13.18
C THR A 340 -23.38 -14.04 12.58
N ASN A 341 -23.90 -12.82 12.74
CA ASN A 341 -23.24 -11.61 12.24
C ASN A 341 -21.82 -11.46 12.84
N PHE A 342 -21.69 -11.64 14.15
CA PHE A 342 -20.41 -11.57 14.85
C PHE A 342 -19.41 -12.65 14.40
N VAL A 343 -19.82 -13.92 14.34
CA VAL A 343 -18.95 -15.05 13.98
C VAL A 343 -18.54 -14.98 12.51
N PHE A 344 -19.46 -14.69 11.60
CA PHE A 344 -19.17 -14.63 10.17
C PHE A 344 -18.51 -13.30 9.73
N GLY A 345 -18.33 -12.35 10.65
CA GLY A 345 -17.42 -11.22 10.46
C GLY A 345 -15.94 -11.63 10.44
N PHE A 346 -15.54 -12.69 11.15
CA PHE A 346 -14.13 -13.14 11.22
C PHE A 346 -13.57 -13.76 9.92
N PRO A 347 -14.32 -14.57 9.14
CA PRO A 347 -13.87 -15.08 7.85
C PRO A 347 -13.43 -14.01 6.85
N ASN A 348 -14.07 -12.83 6.86
CA ASN A 348 -13.70 -11.73 5.97
C ASN A 348 -12.20 -11.39 6.06
N PHE A 349 -11.63 -11.46 7.27
CA PHE A 349 -10.22 -11.17 7.53
C PHE A 349 -9.24 -12.15 6.88
N ALA A 350 -9.61 -13.42 6.75
CA ALA A 350 -8.71 -14.44 6.22
C ALA A 350 -8.78 -14.53 4.69
N PHE A 351 -9.90 -14.11 4.11
CA PHE A 351 -10.24 -14.43 2.72
C PHE A 351 -10.17 -13.23 1.77
N ILE A 352 -10.36 -11.99 2.25
CA ILE A 352 -10.35 -10.81 1.39
C ILE A 352 -9.02 -10.58 0.69
N ASP A 353 -7.91 -10.74 1.42
CA ASP A 353 -6.55 -10.58 0.87
C ASP A 353 -6.13 -11.76 -0.01
N ARG A 354 -6.81 -12.90 0.09
CA ARG A 354 -6.46 -14.13 -0.66
C ARG A 354 -7.22 -14.28 -1.97
N PHE A 355 -8.50 -13.95 -1.99
CA PHE A 355 -9.40 -14.23 -3.13
C PHE A 355 -9.79 -12.99 -3.94
N GLY A 356 -9.46 -11.78 -3.46
CA GLY A 356 -9.84 -10.52 -4.08
C GLY A 356 -11.30 -10.12 -3.78
N ARG A 357 -11.61 -8.84 -3.97
CA ARG A 357 -12.88 -8.23 -3.55
C ARG A 357 -14.03 -8.62 -4.49
N ARG A 358 -13.79 -8.70 -5.80
CA ARG A 358 -14.79 -9.05 -6.82
C ARG A 358 -15.28 -10.48 -6.64
N SER A 359 -14.35 -11.43 -6.47
CA SER A 359 -14.68 -12.84 -6.27
C SER A 359 -15.54 -13.05 -5.03
N MET A 360 -15.20 -12.35 -3.93
CA MET A 360 -16.00 -12.39 -2.71
C MET A 360 -17.41 -11.84 -2.94
N LEU A 361 -17.57 -10.67 -3.56
CA LEU A 361 -18.88 -10.10 -3.86
C LEU A 361 -19.74 -11.01 -4.75
N LEU A 362 -19.15 -11.67 -5.75
CA LEU A 362 -19.88 -12.59 -6.63
C LEU A 362 -20.46 -13.79 -5.88
N VAL A 363 -19.76 -14.30 -4.87
CA VAL A 363 -20.24 -15.42 -4.04
C VAL A 363 -21.24 -14.93 -3.00
N THR A 364 -20.91 -13.86 -2.27
CA THR A 364 -21.71 -13.38 -1.15
C THR A 364 -23.03 -12.77 -1.58
N VAL A 365 -23.05 -11.94 -2.63
CA VAL A 365 -24.29 -11.30 -3.11
C VAL A 365 -25.25 -12.33 -3.72
N LEU A 366 -24.72 -13.34 -4.43
CA LEU A 366 -25.54 -14.46 -4.92
C LEU A 366 -26.08 -15.30 -3.76
N GLY A 367 -25.24 -15.63 -2.79
CA GLY A 367 -25.63 -16.35 -1.58
C GLY A 367 -26.74 -15.63 -0.82
N MET A 368 -26.67 -14.30 -0.71
CA MET A 368 -27.73 -13.48 -0.14
C MET A 368 -29.03 -13.60 -0.96
N SER A 369 -28.97 -13.43 -2.29
CA SER A 369 -30.14 -13.49 -3.17
C SER A 369 -30.85 -14.86 -3.07
N LEU A 370 -30.10 -15.95 -3.17
CA LEU A 370 -30.64 -17.31 -3.07
C LEU A 370 -31.26 -17.57 -1.69
N SER A 371 -30.61 -17.10 -0.62
CA SER A 371 -31.12 -17.25 0.74
C SER A 371 -32.44 -16.49 0.94
N LEU A 372 -32.53 -15.25 0.45
CA LEU A 372 -33.76 -14.46 0.50
C LEU A 372 -34.87 -15.07 -0.36
N ALA A 373 -34.54 -15.69 -1.50
CA ALA A 373 -35.51 -16.45 -2.29
C ALA A 373 -36.06 -17.66 -1.52
N VAL A 374 -35.20 -18.38 -0.78
CA VAL A 374 -35.65 -19.47 0.11
C VAL A 374 -36.52 -18.94 1.25
N VAL A 375 -36.20 -17.78 1.84
CA VAL A 375 -37.05 -17.13 2.85
C VAL A 375 -38.42 -16.78 2.26
N ALA A 376 -38.47 -16.23 1.04
CA ALA A 376 -39.72 -15.92 0.34
C ALA A 376 -40.58 -17.18 0.12
N ILE A 377 -39.95 -18.30 -0.28
CA ILE A 377 -40.63 -19.59 -0.44
C ILE A 377 -41.12 -20.12 0.91
N ALA A 378 -40.31 -20.04 1.97
CA ALA A 378 -40.70 -20.49 3.29
C ALA A 378 -41.93 -19.74 3.82
N PHE A 379 -41.99 -18.42 3.61
CA PHE A 379 -43.16 -17.61 3.98
C PHE A 379 -44.45 -17.98 3.24
N HIS A 380 -44.37 -18.59 2.06
CA HIS A 380 -45.57 -19.09 1.37
C HIS A 380 -46.28 -20.21 2.15
N TRP A 381 -45.53 -20.99 2.94
CA TRP A 381 -46.04 -22.11 3.73
C TRP A 381 -46.35 -21.74 5.18
N ILE A 382 -46.13 -20.48 5.57
CA ILE A 382 -46.41 -19.97 6.92
C ILE A 382 -47.71 -19.15 6.82
N PRO A 383 -48.77 -19.48 7.58
CA PRO A 383 -50.06 -18.80 7.51
C PRO A 383 -49.99 -17.43 8.22
N VAL A 384 -49.41 -16.44 7.54
CA VAL A 384 -49.38 -15.04 7.96
C VAL A 384 -50.39 -14.26 7.11
N ASP A 385 -51.36 -13.64 7.78
CA ASP A 385 -52.40 -12.86 7.12
C ASP A 385 -51.88 -11.49 6.65
N SER A 386 -52.66 -10.82 5.80
CA SER A 386 -52.34 -9.50 5.22
C SER A 386 -52.07 -8.41 6.27
N ASP A 387 -52.67 -8.55 7.47
CA ASP A 387 -52.47 -7.65 8.60
C ASP A 387 -51.24 -7.98 9.46
N LEU A 388 -50.40 -8.92 9.02
CA LEU A 388 -49.26 -9.46 9.76
C LEU A 388 -49.70 -10.10 11.10
N THR A 389 -50.77 -10.87 11.05
CA THR A 389 -51.28 -11.68 12.16
C THR A 389 -51.22 -13.16 11.78
N VAL A 390 -50.94 -14.03 12.76
CA VAL A 390 -50.86 -15.47 12.51
C VAL A 390 -52.27 -16.05 12.50
N THR A 391 -52.70 -16.59 11.36
CA THR A 391 -53.98 -17.28 11.21
C THR A 391 -53.80 -18.78 11.43
N GLY A 392 -53.83 -19.24 12.69
CA GLY A 392 -53.74 -20.67 13.01
C GLY A 392 -53.14 -20.96 14.38
N THR A 393 -52.85 -22.24 14.65
CA THR A 393 -52.08 -22.66 15.84
C THR A 393 -50.64 -22.14 15.75
N ARG A 394 -50.16 -21.50 16.82
CA ARG A 394 -48.75 -21.07 16.99
C ARG A 394 -47.82 -22.28 17.18
N GLU A 395 -47.76 -23.16 16.20
CA GLU A 395 -46.83 -24.30 16.20
C GLU A 395 -45.69 -24.06 15.22
N MET A 396 -44.47 -24.39 15.66
CA MET A 396 -43.28 -24.33 14.81
C MET A 396 -43.42 -25.34 13.67
N THR A 397 -43.47 -24.82 12.43
CA THR A 397 -43.52 -25.66 11.23
C THR A 397 -42.11 -25.91 10.69
N TRP A 398 -41.98 -26.89 9.80
CA TRP A 398 -40.73 -27.09 9.04
C TRP A 398 -40.33 -25.84 8.26
N ALA A 399 -41.32 -25.04 7.80
CA ALA A 399 -41.10 -23.79 7.08
C ALA A 399 -40.50 -22.70 7.99
N SER A 400 -40.91 -22.62 9.27
CA SER A 400 -40.32 -21.70 10.26
C SER A 400 -38.83 -22.01 10.52
N ILE A 401 -38.44 -23.29 10.54
CA ILE A 401 -37.05 -23.71 10.69
C ILE A 401 -36.25 -23.39 9.43
N LEU A 402 -36.80 -23.70 8.24
CA LEU A 402 -36.18 -23.38 6.96
C LEU A 402 -35.93 -21.88 6.82
N LEU A 403 -36.90 -21.05 7.20
CA LEU A 403 -36.77 -19.60 7.24
C LEU A 403 -35.60 -19.16 8.14
N LEU A 404 -35.50 -19.71 9.34
CA LEU A 404 -34.43 -19.37 10.27
C LEU A 404 -33.05 -19.74 9.69
N VAL A 405 -32.91 -20.96 9.15
CA VAL A 405 -31.66 -21.42 8.53
C VAL A 405 -31.30 -20.53 7.32
N ALA A 406 -32.27 -20.21 6.46
CA ALA A 406 -32.03 -19.35 5.31
C ALA A 406 -31.62 -17.92 5.73
N LEU A 407 -32.21 -17.37 6.79
CA LEU A 407 -31.80 -16.07 7.34
C LEU A 407 -30.38 -16.12 7.93
N ILE A 408 -29.99 -17.20 8.61
CA ILE A 408 -28.62 -17.40 9.11
C ILE A 408 -27.63 -17.41 7.95
N VAL A 409 -27.93 -18.17 6.89
CA VAL A 409 -27.08 -18.23 5.69
C VAL A 409 -27.00 -16.86 5.00
N TYR A 410 -28.11 -16.13 4.90
CA TYR A 410 -28.15 -14.76 4.39
C TYR A 410 -27.22 -13.83 5.17
N ILE A 411 -27.32 -13.83 6.51
CA ILE A 411 -26.48 -13.02 7.41
C ILE A 411 -25.01 -13.40 7.24
N ALA A 412 -24.72 -14.70 7.21
CA ALA A 412 -23.36 -15.20 7.03
C ALA A 412 -22.70 -14.67 5.75
N PHE A 413 -23.41 -14.72 4.62
CA PHE A 413 -22.89 -14.17 3.36
C PHE A 413 -22.71 -12.65 3.40
N TYR A 414 -23.64 -11.92 4.01
CA TYR A 414 -23.52 -10.47 4.16
C TYR A 414 -22.27 -10.08 4.97
N SER A 415 -22.12 -10.66 6.16
CA SER A 415 -21.02 -10.36 7.09
C SER A 415 -19.67 -10.82 6.57
N ALA A 416 -19.64 -11.92 5.81
CA ALA A 416 -18.40 -12.47 5.25
C ALA A 416 -17.77 -11.61 4.16
N GLY A 417 -18.48 -10.65 3.54
CA GLY A 417 -17.86 -9.82 2.50
C GLY A 417 -18.60 -8.56 2.05
N VAL A 418 -19.93 -8.56 1.95
CA VAL A 418 -20.65 -7.39 1.37
C VAL A 418 -20.46 -6.13 2.23
N ALA A 419 -20.64 -6.27 3.55
CA ALA A 419 -20.54 -5.15 4.49
C ALA A 419 -19.18 -4.42 4.48
N PRO A 420 -18.02 -5.10 4.59
CA PRO A 420 -16.72 -4.43 4.54
C PRO A 420 -16.41 -3.88 3.15
N ILE A 421 -16.73 -4.61 2.07
CA ILE A 421 -16.35 -4.21 0.71
C ILE A 421 -17.11 -2.95 0.24
N SER A 422 -18.36 -2.73 0.70
CA SER A 422 -19.14 -1.54 0.33
C SER A 422 -18.52 -0.21 0.78
N TRP A 423 -17.77 -0.20 1.88
CA TRP A 423 -17.12 1.01 2.38
C TRP A 423 -15.82 1.35 1.65
N VAL A 424 -15.19 0.34 1.05
CA VAL A 424 -13.86 0.45 0.43
C VAL A 424 -13.94 0.90 -1.04
N GLY A 425 -15.13 0.88 -1.66
CA GLY A 425 -15.32 1.27 -3.07
C GLY A 425 -14.91 2.71 -3.40
N THR A 426 -14.75 3.59 -2.41
CA THR A 426 -14.33 4.98 -2.64
C THR A 426 -12.84 5.12 -2.97
N GLU A 427 -12.05 4.04 -2.80
CA GLU A 427 -10.65 3.96 -3.23
C GLU A 427 -10.49 4.09 -4.74
N PHE A 428 -11.53 3.77 -5.53
CA PHE A 428 -11.53 3.92 -6.98
C PHE A 428 -11.49 5.39 -7.45
N LEU A 429 -11.79 6.33 -6.55
CA LEU A 429 -11.90 7.75 -6.89
C LEU A 429 -10.54 8.46 -6.79
N PRO A 430 -10.23 9.36 -7.74
CA PRO A 430 -9.05 10.24 -7.65
C PRO A 430 -9.08 11.13 -6.40
N LEU A 431 -7.90 11.49 -5.87
CA LEU A 431 -7.75 12.26 -4.63
C LEU A 431 -8.54 13.57 -4.64
N GLU A 432 -8.62 14.26 -5.79
CA GLU A 432 -9.28 15.55 -5.94
C GLU A 432 -10.79 15.51 -5.71
N VAL A 433 -11.42 14.34 -5.91
CA VAL A 433 -12.88 14.14 -5.78
C VAL A 433 -13.25 13.07 -4.77
N ARG A 434 -12.27 12.38 -4.18
CA ARG A 434 -12.46 11.24 -3.27
C ARG A 434 -13.26 11.62 -2.02
N ALA A 435 -13.00 12.80 -1.44
CA ALA A 435 -13.77 13.29 -0.29
C ALA A 435 -15.27 13.43 -0.61
N LEU A 436 -15.59 14.10 -1.73
CA LEU A 436 -16.98 14.27 -2.18
C LEU A 436 -17.63 12.92 -2.54
N GLY A 437 -16.93 12.03 -3.23
CA GLY A 437 -17.48 10.72 -3.55
C GLY A 437 -17.63 9.80 -2.32
N THR A 438 -16.79 9.96 -1.30
CA THR A 438 -16.95 9.27 0.00
C THR A 438 -18.19 9.78 0.73
N MET A 439 -18.42 11.10 0.73
CA MET A 439 -19.66 11.69 1.23
C MET A 439 -20.89 11.13 0.50
N LEU A 440 -20.87 11.03 -0.83
CA LEU A 440 -21.97 10.44 -1.61
C LEU A 440 -22.19 8.95 -1.33
N ASN A 441 -21.11 8.19 -1.08
CA ASN A 441 -21.21 6.79 -0.67
C ASN A 441 -21.90 6.68 0.70
N THR A 442 -21.55 7.54 1.65
CA THR A 442 -22.20 7.64 2.98
C THR A 442 -23.67 8.06 2.86
N VAL A 443 -23.99 9.02 2.00
CA VAL A 443 -25.37 9.42 1.69
C VAL A 443 -26.15 8.24 1.10
N THR A 444 -25.52 7.46 0.22
CA THR A 444 -26.14 6.26 -0.36
C THR A 444 -26.41 5.21 0.71
N CYS A 445 -25.45 5.01 1.63
CA CYS A 445 -25.60 4.09 2.76
C CYS A 445 -26.83 4.43 3.61
N TRP A 446 -26.83 5.63 4.22
CA TRP A 446 -27.91 6.01 5.13
C TRP A 446 -29.21 6.31 4.41
N GLY A 447 -29.16 6.87 3.19
CA GLY A 447 -30.33 7.12 2.37
C GLY A 447 -31.07 5.83 2.00
N CYS A 448 -30.35 4.81 1.54
CA CYS A 448 -30.94 3.50 1.27
C CYS A 448 -31.47 2.86 2.55
N ASN A 449 -30.76 3.00 3.68
CA ASN A 449 -31.21 2.50 4.97
C ASN A 449 -32.53 3.16 5.42
N ILE A 450 -32.68 4.49 5.27
CA ILE A 450 -33.93 5.20 5.56
C ILE A 450 -35.07 4.65 4.70
N ILE A 451 -34.84 4.44 3.39
CA ILE A 451 -35.86 3.93 2.48
C ILE A 451 -36.34 2.54 2.94
N ILE A 452 -35.43 1.59 3.17
CA ILE A 452 -35.84 0.22 3.55
C ILE A 452 -36.44 0.14 4.94
N SER A 453 -35.94 0.91 5.91
CA SER A 453 -36.43 0.87 7.28
C SER A 453 -37.79 1.55 7.43
N SER A 454 -38.09 2.54 6.58
CA SER A 454 -39.39 3.22 6.56
C SER A 454 -40.48 2.50 5.75
N THR A 455 -40.12 1.49 4.96
CA THR A 455 -41.06 0.84 4.02
C THR A 455 -41.24 -0.66 4.25
N PHE A 456 -40.43 -1.31 5.08
CA PHE A 456 -40.41 -2.77 5.19
C PHE A 456 -41.73 -3.41 5.67
N LEU A 457 -42.27 -2.95 6.80
CA LEU A 457 -43.52 -3.49 7.35
C LEU A 457 -44.70 -3.17 6.42
N SER A 458 -44.72 -1.97 5.87
CA SER A 458 -45.69 -1.52 4.86
C SER A 458 -45.63 -2.38 3.60
N MET A 459 -44.43 -2.74 3.13
CA MET A 459 -44.23 -3.62 1.99
C MET A 459 -44.67 -5.06 2.30
N MET A 460 -44.38 -5.58 3.50
CA MET A 460 -44.88 -6.90 3.91
C MET A 460 -46.41 -6.95 3.96
N LYS A 461 -47.09 -5.86 4.33
CA LYS A 461 -48.56 -5.76 4.28
C LYS A 461 -49.09 -5.69 2.85
N ALA A 462 -48.47 -4.87 2.00
CA ALA A 462 -48.93 -4.63 0.63
C ALA A 462 -48.66 -5.80 -0.33
N MET A 463 -47.50 -6.46 -0.19
CA MET A 463 -47.02 -7.51 -1.11
C MET A 463 -47.03 -8.92 -0.50
N THR A 464 -47.44 -9.07 0.76
CA THR A 464 -47.20 -10.24 1.65
C THR A 464 -45.72 -10.39 2.06
N PRO A 465 -45.41 -11.09 3.17
CA PRO A 465 -44.03 -11.39 3.55
C PRO A 465 -43.25 -12.10 2.42
N SER A 466 -43.88 -13.05 1.73
CA SER A 466 -43.26 -13.76 0.60
C SER A 466 -42.86 -12.80 -0.53
N GLY A 467 -43.75 -11.89 -0.92
CA GLY A 467 -43.47 -10.89 -1.95
C GLY A 467 -42.39 -9.88 -1.54
N ALA A 468 -42.40 -9.44 -0.27
CA ALA A 468 -41.39 -8.53 0.27
C ALA A 468 -39.97 -9.13 0.24
N PHE A 469 -39.79 -10.36 0.72
CA PHE A 469 -38.49 -11.04 0.68
C PHE A 469 -38.07 -11.41 -0.75
N GLY A 470 -39.03 -11.77 -1.61
CA GLY A 470 -38.77 -11.98 -3.04
C GLY A 470 -38.30 -10.71 -3.75
N PHE A 471 -38.83 -9.54 -3.39
CA PHE A 471 -38.38 -8.25 -3.90
C PHE A 471 -36.93 -7.96 -3.51
N TYR A 472 -36.54 -8.17 -2.24
CA TYR A 472 -35.15 -8.03 -1.81
C TYR A 472 -34.22 -9.05 -2.47
N ALA A 473 -34.67 -10.30 -2.66
CA ALA A 473 -33.92 -11.30 -3.41
C ALA A 473 -33.63 -10.83 -4.85
N GLY A 474 -34.61 -10.20 -5.49
CA GLY A 474 -34.49 -9.59 -6.81
C GLY A 474 -33.49 -8.42 -6.85
N ILE A 475 -33.52 -7.53 -5.85
CA ILE A 475 -32.52 -6.45 -5.72
C ILE A 475 -31.12 -7.03 -5.58
N CYS A 476 -30.91 -8.03 -4.71
CA CYS A 476 -29.63 -8.69 -4.58
C CYS A 476 -29.20 -9.38 -5.88
N PHE A 477 -30.12 -9.99 -6.62
CA PHE A 477 -29.83 -10.62 -7.90
C PHE A 477 -29.40 -9.60 -8.99
N VAL A 478 -30.10 -8.47 -9.08
CA VAL A 478 -29.71 -7.36 -9.97
C VAL A 478 -28.36 -6.79 -9.54
N GLY A 479 -28.12 -6.67 -8.23
CA GLY A 479 -26.82 -6.29 -7.68
C GLY A 479 -25.71 -7.27 -8.06
N TRP A 480 -25.99 -8.57 -8.04
CA TRP A 480 -25.06 -9.61 -8.47
C TRP A 480 -24.72 -9.48 -9.97
N ILE A 481 -25.72 -9.25 -10.82
CA ILE A 481 -25.52 -8.94 -12.24
C ILE A 481 -24.64 -7.69 -12.40
N PHE A 482 -24.90 -6.64 -11.63
CA PHE A 482 -24.09 -5.43 -11.65
C PHE A 482 -22.63 -5.73 -11.27
N VAL A 483 -22.36 -6.53 -10.23
CA VAL A 483 -20.99 -6.92 -9.87
C VAL A 483 -20.29 -7.66 -11.02
N ILE A 484 -21.00 -8.53 -11.75
CA ILE A 484 -20.44 -9.23 -12.92
C ILE A 484 -19.96 -8.23 -13.98
N PHE A 485 -20.76 -7.23 -14.33
CA PHE A 485 -20.47 -6.37 -15.48
C PHE A 485 -19.74 -5.06 -15.13
N CYS A 486 -19.86 -4.58 -13.90
CA CYS A 486 -19.48 -3.21 -13.53
C CYS A 486 -18.39 -3.12 -12.45
N TYR A 487 -18.14 -4.16 -11.65
CA TYR A 487 -17.16 -4.10 -10.55
C TYR A 487 -15.80 -4.65 -10.97
N ALA A 488 -14.84 -3.82 -11.33
CA ALA A 488 -13.50 -4.28 -11.69
C ALA A 488 -12.72 -4.83 -10.48
N GLU A 489 -12.00 -5.93 -10.66
CA GLU A 489 -11.05 -6.40 -9.65
C GLU A 489 -9.76 -5.58 -9.75
N VAL A 490 -9.44 -4.86 -8.69
CA VAL A 490 -8.25 -3.99 -8.63
C VAL A 490 -7.25 -4.44 -7.57
N HIS A 491 -7.47 -5.61 -6.98
CA HIS A 491 -6.54 -6.19 -6.02
C HIS A 491 -5.14 -6.34 -6.63
N ASN A 492 -4.12 -5.92 -5.88
CA ASN A 492 -2.70 -5.87 -6.27
C ASN A 492 -2.37 -4.98 -7.48
N MET A 493 -3.17 -3.94 -7.74
CA MET A 493 -2.85 -2.90 -8.72
C MET A 493 -2.36 -1.62 -8.02
N PRO A 494 -1.40 -0.88 -8.62
CA PRO A 494 -1.09 0.50 -8.20
C PRO A 494 -2.31 1.43 -8.32
N LEU A 495 -2.40 2.45 -7.47
CA LEU A 495 -3.54 3.38 -7.43
C LEU A 495 -3.71 4.15 -8.76
N GLU A 496 -2.60 4.39 -9.45
CA GLU A 496 -2.54 5.04 -10.76
C GLU A 496 -3.20 4.15 -11.83
N SER A 497 -2.95 2.84 -11.78
CA SER A 497 -3.58 1.85 -12.67
C SER A 497 -5.08 1.70 -12.41
N VAL A 498 -5.52 1.86 -11.16
CA VAL A 498 -6.97 1.84 -10.82
C VAL A 498 -7.73 2.95 -11.56
N ARG A 499 -7.11 4.12 -11.77
CA ARG A 499 -7.71 5.22 -12.52
C ARG A 499 -7.88 4.87 -14.00
N GLU A 500 -6.90 4.17 -14.57
CA GLU A 500 -6.93 3.75 -15.96
C GLU A 500 -7.98 2.66 -16.22
N VAL A 501 -8.27 1.80 -15.24
CA VAL A 501 -9.32 0.78 -15.36
C VAL A 501 -10.67 1.40 -15.71
N TYR A 502 -11.05 2.48 -15.02
CA TYR A 502 -12.33 3.16 -15.28
C TYR A 502 -12.30 4.12 -16.48
N SER A 503 -11.15 4.35 -17.12
CA SER A 503 -11.11 5.06 -18.41
C SER A 503 -11.66 4.17 -19.54
N HIS A 504 -11.45 2.85 -19.43
CA HIS A 504 -11.91 1.81 -20.36
C HIS A 504 -13.31 1.26 -20.00
N GLY A 505 -14.28 2.17 -19.82
CA GLY A 505 -15.64 1.80 -19.38
C GLY A 505 -15.67 1.41 -17.89
N PHE A 506 -16.42 0.35 -17.55
CA PHE A 506 -16.37 -0.23 -16.20
C PHE A 506 -15.13 -1.12 -15.98
N GLY A 507 -14.29 -1.29 -17.00
CA GLY A 507 -12.95 -1.84 -16.84
C GLY A 507 -12.85 -3.30 -16.42
N VAL A 508 -13.96 -4.06 -16.35
CA VAL A 508 -13.94 -5.46 -15.86
C VAL A 508 -13.05 -6.37 -16.70
N GLN A 509 -13.21 -6.33 -18.02
CA GLN A 509 -12.40 -7.15 -18.93
C GLN A 509 -10.96 -6.63 -19.00
N TYR A 510 -10.79 -5.31 -19.04
CA TYR A 510 -9.48 -4.66 -19.05
C TYR A 510 -8.69 -4.98 -17.79
N ALA A 511 -9.29 -4.86 -16.60
CA ALA A 511 -8.67 -5.23 -15.34
C ALA A 511 -8.26 -6.71 -15.30
N LYS A 512 -9.09 -7.61 -15.87
CA LYS A 512 -8.75 -9.03 -15.97
C LYS A 512 -7.58 -9.27 -16.93
N GLN A 513 -7.55 -8.59 -18.07
CA GLN A 513 -6.43 -8.63 -19.02
C GLN A 513 -5.16 -8.10 -18.36
N LEU A 514 -5.22 -6.94 -17.73
CA LEU A 514 -4.11 -6.34 -16.99
C LEU A 514 -3.62 -7.28 -15.87
N GLN A 515 -4.51 -7.95 -15.14
CA GLN A 515 -4.11 -8.96 -14.15
C GLN A 515 -3.48 -10.19 -14.77
N MET A 516 -4.02 -10.68 -15.89
CA MET A 516 -3.44 -11.79 -16.63
C MET A 516 -2.08 -11.43 -17.17
N GLU A 517 -1.89 -10.24 -17.74
CA GLU A 517 -0.60 -9.72 -18.19
C GLU A 517 0.38 -9.59 -17.02
N LEU A 518 -0.06 -9.05 -15.88
CA LEU A 518 0.77 -8.97 -14.66
C LEU A 518 1.09 -10.37 -14.09
N GLN A 519 0.19 -11.35 -14.20
CA GLN A 519 0.42 -12.73 -13.73
C GLN A 519 1.23 -13.57 -14.72
N GLU A 520 1.04 -13.37 -16.02
CA GLU A 520 1.78 -14.01 -17.10
C GLU A 520 3.18 -13.43 -17.16
N ALA A 521 3.38 -12.14 -16.91
CA ALA A 521 4.69 -11.56 -16.66
C ALA A 521 5.36 -12.29 -15.47
N ARG A 522 4.68 -12.40 -14.32
CA ARG A 522 5.19 -13.13 -13.14
C ARG A 522 5.43 -14.63 -13.40
N ARG A 523 4.60 -15.30 -14.21
CA ARG A 523 4.70 -16.75 -14.53
C ARG A 523 5.70 -17.03 -15.64
N ALA A 524 5.82 -16.17 -16.64
CA ALA A 524 6.86 -16.25 -17.65
C ALA A 524 8.21 -16.01 -17.00
N GLU A 525 8.32 -15.04 -16.09
CA GLU A 525 9.48 -14.87 -15.21
C GLU A 525 9.81 -16.16 -14.43
N GLN A 526 8.80 -16.95 -14.00
CA GLN A 526 9.03 -18.25 -13.32
C GLN A 526 9.31 -19.43 -14.27
N SER A 527 8.69 -19.50 -15.45
CA SER A 527 8.82 -20.62 -16.41
C SER A 527 10.13 -20.58 -17.18
N THR A 528 10.62 -19.39 -17.51
CA THR A 528 11.91 -19.20 -18.21
C THR A 528 13.10 -19.67 -17.35
N LEU A 529 12.86 -19.94 -16.05
CA LEU A 529 13.85 -20.52 -15.12
C LEU A 529 14.04 -22.04 -15.26
N THR A 530 13.17 -22.76 -16.00
CA THR A 530 13.08 -24.23 -15.92
C THR A 530 13.34 -25.02 -17.21
N SER A 531 13.52 -24.39 -18.39
CA SER A 531 13.83 -25.11 -19.64
C SER A 531 15.33 -25.07 -20.00
N PRO A 532 15.99 -26.19 -20.32
CA PRO A 532 17.35 -26.19 -20.85
C PRO A 532 17.36 -25.71 -22.32
N LEU A 533 18.20 -24.73 -22.63
CA LEU A 533 18.34 -24.17 -23.99
C LEU A 533 19.36 -24.96 -24.85
N PRO A 534 19.21 -25.02 -26.19
CA PRO A 534 20.05 -25.81 -27.08
C PRO A 534 21.44 -25.18 -27.27
N LEU A 535 22.47 -26.02 -27.25
CA LEU A 535 23.87 -25.66 -27.51
C LEU A 535 24.05 -25.25 -28.98
N VAL A 536 24.54 -24.03 -29.21
CA VAL A 536 25.05 -23.58 -30.52
C VAL A 536 26.55 -23.43 -30.41
N GLU A 537 27.29 -24.19 -31.23
CA GLU A 537 28.75 -24.15 -31.31
C GLU A 537 29.23 -22.83 -31.92
N ALA A 538 30.09 -22.11 -31.19
CA ALA A 538 30.74 -20.88 -31.66
C ALA A 538 32.14 -21.19 -32.21
N GLY A 539 32.38 -20.78 -33.46
CA GLY A 539 33.67 -20.89 -34.15
C GLY A 539 34.75 -19.97 -33.58
N SER A 540 36.00 -20.41 -33.78
CA SER A 540 37.25 -19.88 -33.23
C SER A 540 37.73 -18.56 -33.85
N VAL A 541 38.13 -17.59 -33.02
CA VAL A 541 39.04 -16.48 -33.39
C VAL A 541 40.08 -16.28 -32.26
N MET A 542 41.32 -15.95 -32.64
CA MET A 542 42.56 -15.97 -31.85
C MET A 542 42.56 -15.16 -30.54
N ALA A 543 43.32 -15.67 -29.55
CA ALA A 543 43.35 -15.24 -28.14
C ALA A 543 44.08 -13.91 -27.89
N PRO A 544 43.44 -12.93 -27.22
CA PRO A 544 44.08 -11.76 -26.62
C PRO A 544 44.83 -12.13 -25.31
N PRO A 545 45.65 -11.21 -24.74
CA PRO A 545 46.33 -11.45 -23.46
C PRO A 545 45.35 -11.85 -22.36
N THR A 546 45.69 -12.90 -21.63
CA THR A 546 44.83 -13.55 -20.63
C THR A 546 44.94 -12.83 -19.28
N TYR A 547 44.00 -11.94 -18.98
CA TYR A 547 43.81 -11.37 -17.63
C TYR A 547 43.14 -12.39 -16.67
N ASP A 548 43.44 -13.68 -16.82
CA ASP A 548 42.74 -14.77 -16.15
C ASP A 548 43.05 -14.77 -14.64
N GLN A 549 44.30 -14.46 -14.29
CA GLN A 549 44.73 -14.35 -12.89
C GLN A 549 44.06 -13.14 -12.21
N GLU A 550 44.05 -11.99 -12.88
CA GLU A 550 43.37 -10.78 -12.41
C GLU A 550 41.88 -11.03 -12.20
N LEU A 551 41.23 -11.68 -13.16
CA LEU A 551 39.81 -12.02 -13.09
C LEU A 551 39.54 -12.98 -11.92
N GLN A 552 40.37 -14.01 -11.74
CA GLN A 552 40.20 -14.98 -10.65
C GLN A 552 40.32 -14.32 -9.28
N VAL A 553 41.37 -13.51 -9.05
CA VAL A 553 41.59 -12.80 -7.79
C VAL A 553 40.47 -11.79 -7.54
N ALA A 554 40.06 -11.03 -8.55
CA ALA A 554 38.95 -10.08 -8.44
C ALA A 554 37.62 -10.78 -8.11
N CYS A 555 37.33 -11.92 -8.72
CA CYS A 555 36.14 -12.73 -8.40
C CYS A 555 36.14 -13.21 -6.94
N LEU A 556 37.27 -13.70 -6.43
CA LEU A 556 37.37 -14.13 -5.03
C LEU A 556 37.23 -12.94 -4.07
N ALA A 557 37.87 -11.81 -4.38
CA ALA A 557 37.82 -10.59 -3.59
C ALA A 557 36.38 -10.05 -3.49
N VAL A 558 35.68 -9.92 -4.63
CA VAL A 558 34.29 -9.44 -4.68
C VAL A 558 33.34 -10.41 -3.99
N GLN A 559 33.54 -11.73 -4.14
CA GLN A 559 32.72 -12.72 -3.43
C GLN A 559 32.84 -12.56 -1.91
N ARG A 560 34.07 -12.39 -1.41
CA ARG A 560 34.34 -12.20 0.01
C ARG A 560 33.77 -10.89 0.54
N ALA A 561 33.93 -9.79 -0.20
CA ALA A 561 33.36 -8.50 0.15
C ALA A 561 31.81 -8.51 0.10
N SER A 562 31.23 -9.23 -0.84
CA SER A 562 29.77 -9.44 -0.92
C SER A 562 29.23 -10.21 0.30
N ILE A 563 30.00 -11.16 0.83
CA ILE A 563 29.61 -11.91 2.04
C ILE A 563 29.67 -11.00 3.28
N VAL A 564 30.68 -10.13 3.42
CA VAL A 564 30.77 -9.25 4.60
C VAL A 564 29.63 -8.23 4.63
N THR A 565 29.31 -7.63 3.48
CA THR A 565 28.22 -6.65 3.35
C THR A 565 26.86 -7.30 3.60
N LYS A 566 26.63 -8.50 3.06
CA LYS A 566 25.42 -9.30 3.32
C LYS A 566 25.26 -9.70 4.79
N THR A 567 26.37 -10.06 5.44
CA THR A 567 26.39 -10.42 6.87
C THR A 567 26.04 -9.20 7.72
N MET A 568 26.59 -8.02 7.40
CA MET A 568 26.23 -6.76 8.06
C MET A 568 24.75 -6.42 7.94
N LEU A 569 24.18 -6.58 6.74
CA LEU A 569 22.76 -6.35 6.52
C LEU A 569 21.88 -7.28 7.38
N THR A 570 22.29 -8.54 7.53
CA THR A 570 21.56 -9.55 8.33
C THR A 570 21.74 -9.35 9.84
N GLU A 571 22.92 -8.92 10.30
CA GLU A 571 23.19 -8.63 11.71
C GLU A 571 22.44 -7.37 12.18
N GLY A 572 22.31 -6.36 11.31
CA GLY A 572 21.51 -5.16 11.56
C GLY A 572 20.03 -5.48 11.84
N ASP A 573 19.50 -6.54 11.23
CA ASP A 573 18.11 -6.99 11.37
C ASP A 573 17.85 -7.77 12.68
N LYS A 574 18.90 -8.27 13.35
CA LYS A 574 18.81 -9.07 14.60
C LYS A 574 18.89 -8.25 15.89
N GLY A 575 18.64 -6.94 15.83
CA GLY A 575 18.50 -6.12 17.04
C GLY A 575 19.76 -6.05 17.91
N SER A 576 20.95 -6.13 17.32
CA SER A 576 22.18 -5.96 18.08
C SER A 576 22.26 -4.52 18.60
N THR A 577 22.28 -4.39 19.92
CA THR A 577 22.51 -3.16 20.67
C THR A 577 23.91 -2.60 20.37
N ALA A 578 24.09 -1.94 19.22
CA ALA A 578 25.31 -1.21 18.94
C ALA A 578 25.18 0.19 19.58
N LYS A 579 26.10 0.49 20.50
CA LYS A 579 26.26 1.82 21.10
C LYS A 579 26.40 2.86 19.98
N ALA A 580 25.82 4.03 20.24
CA ALA A 580 25.86 5.22 19.38
C ALA A 580 27.24 5.42 18.75
N ASP A 581 27.29 5.52 17.41
CA ASP A 581 28.07 6.53 16.66
C ASP A 581 28.40 6.15 15.19
N ALA A 582 27.93 5.03 14.63
CA ALA A 582 28.10 4.75 13.20
C ALA A 582 26.96 3.96 12.56
N SER A 583 26.60 4.35 11.33
CA SER A 583 25.60 3.65 10.50
C SER A 583 26.12 2.28 10.04
N PRO A 584 25.30 1.23 9.98
CA PRO A 584 25.69 -0.10 9.48
C PRO A 584 26.35 -0.08 8.10
N VAL A 585 25.97 0.87 7.24
CA VAL A 585 26.57 1.03 5.90
C VAL A 585 28.03 1.48 5.98
N THR A 586 28.36 2.42 6.85
CA THR A 586 29.74 2.90 7.07
C THR A 586 30.67 1.76 7.50
N ILE A 587 30.20 0.86 8.36
CA ILE A 587 30.98 -0.32 8.78
C ILE A 587 31.21 -1.26 7.59
N ALA A 588 30.16 -1.48 6.79
CA ALA A 588 30.19 -2.37 5.64
C ALA A 588 31.08 -1.83 4.51
N ASP A 589 31.05 -0.52 4.24
CA ASP A 589 31.92 0.18 3.27
C ASP A 589 33.39 0.03 3.62
N PHE A 590 33.78 0.35 4.86
CA PHE A 590 35.17 0.19 5.31
C PHE A 590 35.62 -1.26 5.27
N ALA A 591 34.76 -2.21 5.67
CA ALA A 591 35.09 -3.63 5.66
C ALA A 591 35.25 -4.16 4.24
N ALA A 592 34.35 -3.80 3.33
CA ALA A 592 34.42 -4.18 1.93
C ALA A 592 35.66 -3.60 1.24
N GLN A 593 35.94 -2.29 1.41
CA GLN A 593 37.14 -1.66 0.84
C GLN A 593 38.43 -2.32 1.35
N ALA A 594 38.52 -2.59 2.65
CA ALA A 594 39.68 -3.28 3.22
C ALA A 594 39.88 -4.68 2.63
N ILE A 595 38.81 -5.46 2.50
CA ILE A 595 38.86 -6.81 1.91
C ILE A 595 39.27 -6.75 0.43
N LEU A 596 38.64 -5.87 -0.37
CA LEU A 596 38.92 -5.77 -1.80
C LEU A 596 40.37 -5.39 -2.06
N ILE A 597 40.87 -4.34 -1.42
CA ILE A 597 42.25 -3.87 -1.64
C ILE A 597 43.26 -4.88 -1.09
N SER A 598 43.03 -5.45 0.11
CA SER A 598 43.94 -6.43 0.70
C SER A 598 44.09 -7.68 -0.18
N ALA A 599 42.97 -8.22 -0.65
CA ALA A 599 42.93 -9.40 -1.51
C ALA A 599 43.69 -9.18 -2.83
N ILE A 600 43.42 -8.07 -3.51
CA ILE A 600 44.02 -7.78 -4.83
C ILE A 600 45.51 -7.41 -4.68
N ARG A 601 45.85 -6.58 -3.69
CA ARG A 601 47.22 -6.14 -3.45
C ARG A 601 48.16 -7.28 -3.06
N HIS A 602 47.63 -8.34 -2.45
CA HIS A 602 48.41 -9.55 -2.16
C HIS A 602 48.98 -10.17 -3.44
N SER A 603 48.16 -10.31 -4.48
CA SER A 603 48.58 -10.84 -5.77
C SER A 603 49.28 -9.79 -6.65
N PHE A 604 48.95 -8.50 -6.46
CA PHE A 604 49.43 -7.39 -7.30
C PHE A 604 49.93 -6.20 -6.46
N PRO A 605 51.11 -6.33 -5.82
CA PRO A 605 51.59 -5.36 -4.83
C PRO A 605 52.02 -4.01 -5.42
N HIS A 606 52.23 -3.94 -6.74
CA HIS A 606 52.68 -2.74 -7.45
C HIS A 606 51.54 -1.93 -8.07
N ASP A 607 50.31 -2.42 -8.02
CA ASP A 607 49.17 -1.71 -8.59
C ASP A 607 48.70 -0.58 -7.68
N LYS A 608 48.10 0.43 -8.32
CA LYS A 608 47.42 1.51 -7.60
C LYS A 608 45.97 1.17 -7.35
N PHE A 609 45.35 1.87 -6.42
CA PHE A 609 43.92 1.71 -6.10
C PHE A 609 43.25 3.07 -6.02
N VAL A 610 41.96 3.09 -6.36
CA VAL A 610 41.06 4.23 -6.17
C VAL A 610 39.77 3.69 -5.60
N GLY A 611 39.43 4.12 -4.39
CA GLY A 611 38.20 3.77 -3.70
C GLY A 611 37.56 5.01 -3.07
N GLU A 612 36.30 4.86 -2.66
CA GLU A 612 35.50 5.94 -2.08
C GLU A 612 35.99 6.34 -0.68
N GLU A 613 36.37 5.35 0.13
CA GLU A 613 36.55 5.55 1.57
C GLU A 613 37.98 5.92 1.98
N SER A 614 38.12 6.70 3.06
CA SER A 614 39.41 6.97 3.72
C SER A 614 39.36 6.62 5.19
N ALA A 615 40.49 6.17 5.78
CA ALA A 615 40.49 5.71 7.17
C ALA A 615 40.48 6.86 8.19
N SER A 616 40.26 8.12 7.78
CA SER A 616 40.20 9.28 8.69
C SER A 616 39.15 9.10 9.78
N ALA A 617 37.97 8.58 9.43
CA ALA A 617 36.85 8.34 10.35
C ALA A 617 37.13 7.18 11.33
N LEU A 618 37.89 6.16 10.89
CA LEU A 618 38.29 5.05 11.76
C LEU A 618 39.36 5.47 12.76
N ARG A 619 40.30 6.33 12.36
CA ARG A 619 41.32 6.85 13.26
C ARG A 619 40.76 7.78 14.33
N SER A 620 39.69 8.51 14.04
CA SER A 620 39.01 9.35 15.02
C SER A 620 38.07 8.56 15.94
N ASN A 621 37.72 7.31 15.60
CA ASN A 621 36.82 6.46 16.39
C ASN A 621 37.38 5.03 16.56
N PRO A 622 38.17 4.78 17.63
CA PRO A 622 38.77 3.46 17.89
C PRO A 622 37.75 2.33 18.03
N ALA A 623 36.56 2.58 18.59
CA ALA A 623 35.52 1.56 18.74
C ALA A 623 34.94 1.12 17.39
N LEU A 624 34.79 2.07 16.46
CA LEU A 624 34.41 1.79 15.08
C LEU A 624 35.50 0.99 14.35
N ALA A 625 36.76 1.40 14.51
CA ALA A 625 37.91 0.70 13.93
C ALA A 625 38.00 -0.76 14.40
N ASP A 626 37.82 -1.01 15.70
CA ASP A 626 37.79 -2.37 16.26
C ASP A 626 36.64 -3.21 15.69
N ARG A 627 35.46 -2.60 15.50
CA ARG A 627 34.30 -3.31 14.94
C ARG A 627 34.54 -3.70 13.47
N VAL A 628 35.06 -2.79 12.65
CA VAL A 628 35.44 -3.08 11.26
C VAL A 628 36.52 -4.16 11.21
N TRP A 629 37.54 -4.07 12.07
CA TRP A 629 38.60 -5.06 12.16
C TRP A 629 38.09 -6.45 12.54
N GLN A 630 37.18 -6.56 13.50
CA GLN A 630 36.55 -7.82 13.85
C GLN A 630 35.87 -8.47 12.63
N LEU A 631 35.19 -7.69 11.79
CA LEU A 631 34.49 -8.22 10.63
C LEU A 631 35.45 -8.65 9.51
N VAL A 632 36.44 -7.82 9.21
CA VAL A 632 37.46 -8.13 8.20
C VAL A 632 38.29 -9.34 8.62
N SER A 633 38.65 -9.45 9.90
CA SER A 633 39.46 -10.57 10.43
C SER A 633 38.69 -11.88 10.59
N THR A 634 37.35 -11.85 10.69
CA THR A 634 36.52 -13.06 10.83
C THR A 634 35.90 -13.54 9.53
N THR A 635 35.70 -12.66 8.55
CA THR A 635 35.14 -13.05 7.25
C THR A 635 36.19 -13.78 6.42
N ARG A 636 35.96 -15.08 6.15
CA ARG A 636 36.82 -15.97 5.36
C ARG A 636 35.96 -16.79 4.41
N LEU A 637 36.52 -17.19 3.26
CA LEU A 637 35.93 -18.22 2.41
C LEU A 637 36.17 -19.61 3.03
N HIS A 638 35.27 -20.56 2.78
CA HIS A 638 35.45 -21.96 3.21
C HIS A 638 36.39 -22.72 2.27
N ASP A 639 36.58 -22.21 1.05
CA ASP A 639 37.52 -22.76 0.07
C ASP A 639 38.95 -22.35 0.45
N ILE A 640 39.73 -23.33 0.93
CA ILE A 640 41.12 -23.15 1.36
C ILE A 640 42.00 -22.63 0.21
N VAL A 641 41.80 -23.14 -1.01
CA VAL A 641 42.62 -22.77 -2.18
C VAL A 641 42.28 -21.35 -2.64
N GLY A 642 40.99 -21.01 -2.65
CA GLY A 642 40.54 -19.64 -2.92
C GLY A 642 41.03 -18.65 -1.87
N GLU A 643 40.95 -19.00 -0.58
CA GLU A 643 41.38 -18.13 0.52
C GLU A 643 42.90 -17.86 0.51
N GLU A 644 43.73 -18.83 0.09
CA GLU A 644 45.18 -18.61 -0.08
C GLU A 644 45.51 -17.54 -1.14
N LEU A 645 44.64 -17.32 -2.12
CA LEU A 645 44.82 -16.32 -3.16
C LEU A 645 44.37 -14.91 -2.74
N VAL A 646 43.55 -14.79 -1.70
CA VAL A 646 42.99 -13.52 -1.21
C VAL A 646 43.34 -13.29 0.26
N ALA A 647 44.49 -12.67 0.52
CA ALA A 647 44.92 -12.38 1.89
C ALA A 647 43.98 -11.39 2.60
N ALA A 648 43.90 -11.54 3.92
CA ALA A 648 43.31 -10.55 4.81
C ALA A 648 44.42 -9.68 5.42
N PRO A 649 44.12 -8.44 5.87
CA PRO A 649 45.10 -7.66 6.60
C PRO A 649 45.48 -8.37 7.90
N SER A 650 46.76 -8.31 8.26
CA SER A 650 47.36 -9.00 9.42
C SER A 650 47.21 -8.22 10.74
N SER A 651 46.95 -6.91 10.66
CA SER A 651 46.74 -6.05 11.82
C SER A 651 45.75 -4.92 11.55
N LEU A 652 45.22 -4.32 12.61
CA LEU A 652 44.36 -3.14 12.54
C LEU A 652 45.04 -1.97 11.81
N GLU A 653 46.31 -1.70 12.09
CA GLU A 653 47.05 -0.60 11.45
C GLU A 653 47.22 -0.84 9.95
N GLU A 654 47.47 -2.10 9.56
CA GLU A 654 47.53 -2.47 8.14
C GLU A 654 46.17 -2.27 7.46
N MET A 655 45.07 -2.64 8.11
CA MET A 655 43.72 -2.40 7.59
C MET A 655 43.47 -0.90 7.34
N LEU A 656 43.82 -0.03 8.29
CA LEU A 656 43.67 1.42 8.14
C LEU A 656 44.54 1.97 6.99
N SER A 657 45.78 1.50 6.88
CA SER A 657 46.68 1.87 5.79
C SER A 657 46.13 1.42 4.42
N ILE A 658 45.56 0.22 4.35
CA ILE A 658 44.96 -0.33 3.12
C ILE A 658 43.76 0.50 2.66
N ILE A 659 42.88 0.90 3.58
CA ILE A 659 41.73 1.75 3.24
C ILE A 659 42.21 3.09 2.66
N ASP A 660 43.22 3.72 3.27
CA ASP A 660 43.79 4.98 2.77
C ASP A 660 44.43 4.87 1.38
N VAL A 661 44.95 3.70 1.00
CA VAL A 661 45.49 3.49 -0.35
C VAL A 661 44.40 3.70 -1.40
N GLY A 662 43.16 3.29 -1.13
CA GLY A 662 42.01 3.58 -1.99
C GLY A 662 41.55 5.03 -1.90
N GLY A 663 41.34 5.54 -0.68
CA GLY A 663 40.83 6.89 -0.43
C GLY A 663 41.73 8.01 -0.96
N ASN A 664 43.05 7.81 -0.93
CA ASN A 664 44.04 8.77 -1.44
C ASN A 664 44.41 8.53 -2.91
N GLY A 665 43.73 7.61 -3.60
CA GLY A 665 43.96 7.34 -5.02
C GLY A 665 43.57 8.54 -5.89
N GLU A 666 44.51 9.09 -6.65
CA GLU A 666 44.30 10.27 -7.50
C GLU A 666 43.81 9.94 -8.93
N GLY A 667 43.41 8.69 -9.21
CA GLY A 667 42.99 8.22 -10.55
C GLY A 667 43.99 7.27 -11.22
N ALA A 668 43.63 6.73 -12.40
CA ALA A 668 44.44 5.70 -13.07
C ALA A 668 45.69 6.25 -13.79
N GLY A 669 45.57 7.42 -14.43
CA GLY A 669 46.66 7.98 -15.26
C GLY A 669 47.20 6.96 -16.27
N SER A 670 48.53 6.81 -16.33
CA SER A 670 49.21 5.80 -17.16
C SER A 670 49.55 4.48 -16.46
N ALA A 671 49.26 4.37 -15.16
CA ALA A 671 49.62 3.22 -14.33
C ALA A 671 48.47 2.21 -14.22
N ARG A 672 48.81 0.95 -13.95
CA ARG A 672 47.84 -0.11 -13.70
C ARG A 672 47.13 0.16 -12.37
N THR A 673 45.81 0.35 -12.42
CA THR A 673 45.04 0.88 -11.29
C THR A 673 43.72 0.14 -11.15
N TRP A 674 43.41 -0.31 -9.93
CA TRP A 674 42.12 -0.89 -9.59
C TRP A 674 41.18 0.19 -9.05
N ILE A 675 40.02 0.31 -9.67
CA ILE A 675 38.93 1.17 -9.21
C ILE A 675 37.92 0.27 -8.49
N LEU A 676 37.46 0.68 -7.33
CA LEU A 676 36.53 -0.10 -6.52
C LEU A 676 35.44 0.77 -5.91
N ASP A 677 34.25 0.18 -5.85
CA ASP A 677 33.09 0.71 -5.15
C ASP A 677 32.68 -0.30 -4.09
N PRO A 678 32.94 -0.02 -2.79
CA PRO A 678 32.65 -0.95 -1.72
C PRO A 678 31.16 -1.27 -1.60
N ILE A 679 30.29 -0.27 -1.73
CA ILE A 679 28.83 -0.40 -1.77
C ILE A 679 28.24 0.68 -2.67
N ASP A 680 27.97 0.33 -3.93
CA ASP A 680 27.17 1.17 -4.81
C ASP A 680 25.69 1.02 -4.44
N GLY A 681 25.04 2.14 -4.15
CA GLY A 681 23.65 2.20 -3.73
C GLY A 681 23.43 2.17 -2.22
N THR A 682 24.26 2.90 -1.46
CA THR A 682 24.20 3.11 -0.01
C THR A 682 22.77 3.26 0.55
N ALA A 683 21.91 4.04 -0.12
CA ALA A 683 20.52 4.25 0.29
C ALA A 683 19.66 2.97 0.17
N SER A 684 19.83 2.21 -0.92
CA SER A 684 19.17 0.92 -1.10
C SER A 684 19.73 -0.13 -0.15
N PHE A 685 21.04 -0.16 0.10
CA PHE A 685 21.66 -1.04 1.10
C PHE A 685 21.03 -0.86 2.48
N LEU A 686 20.88 0.39 2.95
CA LEU A 686 20.26 0.69 4.24
C LEU A 686 18.78 0.26 4.34
N ARG A 687 18.06 0.22 3.20
CA ARG A 687 16.67 -0.25 3.10
C ARG A 687 16.57 -1.76 2.88
N GLY A 688 17.71 -2.48 2.80
CA GLY A 688 17.75 -3.90 2.47
C GLY A 688 17.37 -4.24 1.02
N ARG A 689 17.47 -3.27 0.10
CA ARG A 689 17.16 -3.35 -1.34
C ARG A 689 18.42 -3.63 -2.18
N GLN A 690 18.38 -3.43 -3.50
CA GLN A 690 19.51 -3.78 -4.38
C GLN A 690 20.73 -2.90 -4.16
N TYR A 691 21.92 -3.51 -4.11
CA TYR A 691 23.21 -2.81 -4.05
C TYR A 691 24.27 -3.68 -4.72
N ALA A 692 25.43 -3.10 -4.99
CA ALA A 692 26.53 -3.81 -5.62
C ALA A 692 27.87 -3.56 -4.93
N VAL A 693 28.80 -4.50 -5.13
CA VAL A 693 30.21 -4.37 -4.74
C VAL A 693 31.02 -4.51 -6.03
N SER A 694 31.75 -3.46 -6.42
CA SER A 694 32.38 -3.40 -7.75
C SER A 694 33.90 -3.29 -7.67
N VAL A 695 34.58 -3.97 -8.59
CA VAL A 695 36.01 -3.82 -8.85
C VAL A 695 36.27 -3.82 -10.35
N ALA A 696 37.13 -2.91 -10.81
CA ALA A 696 37.58 -2.85 -12.18
C ALA A 696 39.07 -2.56 -12.29
N LEU A 697 39.75 -3.24 -13.22
CA LEU A 697 41.14 -2.95 -13.55
C LEU A 697 41.21 -2.00 -14.74
N ILE A 698 41.91 -0.88 -14.55
CA ILE A 698 42.21 0.11 -15.58
C ILE A 698 43.68 0.02 -15.98
N GLU A 699 43.93 0.00 -17.28
CA GLU A 699 45.27 0.07 -17.85
C GLU A 699 45.25 0.98 -19.10
N LYS A 700 46.11 2.00 -19.11
CA LYS A 700 46.18 3.02 -20.18
C LYS A 700 44.84 3.74 -20.43
N GLY A 701 44.12 4.04 -19.35
CA GLY A 701 42.82 4.73 -19.41
C GLY A 701 41.64 3.84 -19.82
N GLU A 702 41.84 2.55 -20.07
CA GLU A 702 40.81 1.61 -20.50
C GLU A 702 40.54 0.52 -19.45
N GLN A 703 39.27 0.12 -19.31
CA GLN A 703 38.89 -1.06 -18.52
C GLN A 703 39.35 -2.36 -19.19
N LYS A 704 40.08 -3.19 -18.44
CA LYS A 704 40.59 -4.50 -18.87
C LYS A 704 39.85 -5.67 -18.21
N VAL A 705 39.55 -5.53 -16.92
CA VAL A 705 38.82 -6.53 -16.11
C VAL A 705 37.74 -5.80 -15.32
N GLY A 706 36.55 -6.39 -15.22
CA GLY A 706 35.44 -5.86 -14.46
C GLY A 706 34.71 -6.98 -13.75
N VAL A 707 34.52 -6.86 -12.44
CA VAL A 707 33.84 -7.83 -11.60
C VAL A 707 32.92 -7.09 -10.66
N VAL A 708 31.62 -7.41 -10.70
CA VAL A 708 30.60 -6.77 -9.87
C VAL A 708 29.76 -7.84 -9.19
N GLY A 709 29.74 -7.79 -7.86
CA GLY A 709 28.90 -8.63 -7.01
C GLY A 709 27.58 -7.92 -6.71
N TYR A 710 26.48 -8.65 -6.80
CA TYR A 710 25.12 -8.18 -6.53
C TYR A 710 24.51 -9.05 -5.44
N PRO A 711 24.77 -8.76 -4.14
CA PRO A 711 24.46 -9.70 -3.06
C PRO A 711 22.96 -9.94 -2.83
N ASN A 712 22.13 -9.02 -3.31
CA ASN A 712 20.66 -9.10 -3.21
C ASN A 712 19.99 -9.50 -4.53
N LEU A 713 20.74 -9.73 -5.61
CA LEU A 713 20.16 -10.13 -6.89
C LEU A 713 20.17 -11.66 -7.03
N ARG A 714 19.00 -12.27 -7.17
CA ARG A 714 18.87 -13.74 -7.25
C ARG A 714 19.50 -14.28 -8.53
N PHE A 715 20.13 -15.47 -8.43
CA PHE A 715 20.74 -16.11 -9.59
C PHE A 715 19.78 -16.37 -10.75
N GLN A 716 18.54 -16.68 -10.42
CA GLN A 716 17.48 -16.93 -11.39
C GLN A 716 16.76 -15.66 -11.86
N SER A 717 17.01 -14.47 -11.30
CA SER A 717 16.26 -13.27 -11.68
C SER A 717 16.38 -12.95 -13.17
N ALA A 718 15.25 -12.74 -13.85
CA ALA A 718 15.15 -12.33 -15.26
C ALA A 718 14.96 -10.81 -15.42
N ALA A 719 14.65 -10.12 -14.32
CA ALA A 719 14.59 -8.67 -14.20
C ALA A 719 15.24 -8.24 -12.87
N VAL A 720 15.64 -6.97 -12.79
CA VAL A 720 16.21 -6.39 -11.58
C VAL A 720 15.19 -5.40 -11.01
N HIS A 721 14.69 -5.66 -9.81
CA HIS A 721 13.78 -4.80 -9.07
C HIS A 721 14.33 -4.52 -7.67
N GLU A 722 14.15 -3.28 -7.19
CA GLU A 722 14.63 -2.83 -5.86
C GLU A 722 14.08 -3.70 -4.71
N ASP A 723 12.82 -4.12 -4.79
CA ASP A 723 12.15 -4.86 -3.71
C ASP A 723 12.32 -6.39 -3.81
N GLU A 724 12.82 -6.91 -4.94
CA GLU A 724 13.00 -8.35 -5.15
C GLU A 724 14.40 -8.81 -4.77
N VAL A 725 14.62 -8.99 -3.46
CA VAL A 725 15.93 -9.36 -2.94
C VAL A 725 16.08 -10.87 -2.67
N ASP A 726 17.28 -11.37 -2.94
CA ASP A 726 17.76 -12.66 -2.41
C ASP A 726 17.94 -12.50 -0.90
N GLN A 727 17.18 -13.21 -0.07
CA GLN A 727 17.29 -13.09 1.40
C GLN A 727 18.21 -14.16 1.99
N ASP A 728 18.15 -15.38 1.43
CA ASP A 728 18.81 -16.56 1.96
C ASP A 728 20.17 -16.84 1.30
N GLY A 729 20.38 -16.34 0.09
CA GLY A 729 21.61 -16.50 -0.68
C GLY A 729 22.54 -15.29 -0.64
N TYR A 730 23.66 -15.42 -1.37
CA TYR A 730 24.64 -14.35 -1.57
C TYR A 730 24.50 -13.69 -2.95
N GLY A 731 23.42 -13.95 -3.68
CA GLY A 731 23.16 -13.33 -4.97
C GLY A 731 24.10 -13.77 -6.11
N ILE A 732 24.38 -12.86 -7.05
CA ILE A 732 25.17 -13.14 -8.26
C ILE A 732 26.41 -12.29 -8.40
N MET A 733 27.31 -12.75 -9.26
CA MET A 733 28.44 -11.98 -9.74
C MET A 733 28.41 -11.92 -11.26
N LEU A 734 28.60 -10.72 -11.81
CA LEU A 734 28.85 -10.50 -13.22
C LEU A 734 30.32 -10.13 -13.41
N SER A 735 30.94 -10.71 -14.43
CA SER A 735 32.38 -10.51 -14.67
C SER A 735 32.68 -10.49 -16.16
N ALA A 736 33.64 -9.67 -16.58
CA ALA A 736 34.09 -9.59 -17.95
C ALA A 736 35.57 -9.26 -18.05
N VAL A 737 36.20 -9.77 -19.10
CA VAL A 737 37.54 -9.38 -19.56
C VAL A 737 37.38 -8.82 -20.96
N ARG A 738 38.04 -7.69 -21.23
CA ARG A 738 37.98 -7.00 -22.52
C ARG A 738 38.27 -7.98 -23.67
N GLY A 739 37.32 -8.14 -24.60
CA GLY A 739 37.42 -9.03 -25.76
C GLY A 739 37.13 -10.51 -25.50
N GLN A 740 36.73 -10.90 -24.29
CA GLN A 740 36.43 -12.30 -23.92
C GLN A 740 34.95 -12.55 -23.58
N GLY A 741 34.12 -11.52 -23.61
CA GLY A 741 32.70 -11.59 -23.29
C GLY A 741 32.38 -11.48 -21.79
N ALA A 742 31.09 -11.33 -21.49
CA ALA A 742 30.57 -11.24 -20.13
C ALA A 742 30.05 -12.58 -19.61
N TYR A 743 30.21 -12.79 -18.31
CA TYR A 743 29.82 -14.03 -17.62
C TYR A 743 29.06 -13.72 -16.32
N LYS A 744 28.11 -14.59 -15.97
CA LYS A 744 27.32 -14.58 -14.74
C LYS A 744 27.61 -15.84 -13.94
N ARG A 745 27.79 -15.71 -12.63
CA ARG A 745 27.96 -16.85 -11.69
C ARG A 745 27.21 -16.60 -10.38
N ALA A 746 26.85 -17.67 -9.67
CA ALA A 746 26.28 -17.57 -8.33
C ALA A 746 27.39 -17.32 -7.31
N MET A 747 27.13 -16.51 -6.29
CA MET A 747 28.08 -16.30 -5.19
C MET A 747 27.76 -17.25 -4.03
N SER A 748 28.80 -17.72 -3.34
CA SER A 748 28.66 -18.57 -2.16
C SER A 748 29.85 -18.40 -1.22
N LYS A 749 29.79 -18.99 -0.02
CA LYS A 749 30.95 -19.07 0.89
C LYS A 749 32.01 -20.08 0.45
N GLU A 750 31.65 -20.96 -0.50
CA GLU A 750 32.52 -21.99 -1.05
C GLU A 750 33.33 -21.44 -2.24
N SER A 751 33.94 -22.33 -3.02
CA SER A 751 34.69 -21.98 -4.22
C SER A 751 33.81 -21.30 -5.28
N LEU A 752 34.47 -20.61 -6.21
CA LEU A 752 33.81 -19.93 -7.32
C LEU A 752 32.97 -20.92 -8.14
N GLN A 753 31.67 -20.66 -8.23
CA GLN A 753 30.74 -21.48 -9.00
C GLN A 753 31.00 -21.35 -10.51
N PRO A 754 30.58 -22.33 -11.32
CA PRO A 754 30.75 -22.29 -12.77
C PRO A 754 30.18 -21.01 -13.39
N ALA A 755 30.96 -20.40 -14.28
CA ALA A 755 30.57 -19.18 -14.98
C ALA A 755 29.72 -19.50 -16.21
N MET A 756 28.61 -18.79 -16.40
CA MET A 756 27.73 -18.88 -17.56
C MET A 756 27.90 -17.64 -18.43
N ARG A 757 28.13 -17.82 -19.74
CA ARG A 757 28.24 -16.68 -20.66
C ARG A 757 26.89 -15.96 -20.78
N VAL A 758 26.91 -14.63 -20.71
CA VAL A 758 25.73 -13.78 -20.88
C VAL A 758 25.72 -13.23 -22.30
N CYS A 759 24.57 -13.26 -22.96
CA CYS A 759 24.37 -12.68 -24.29
C CYS A 759 23.08 -11.86 -24.27
N ASN A 760 23.13 -10.62 -24.75
CA ASN A 760 21.92 -9.81 -24.91
C ASN A 760 21.02 -10.41 -26.00
N VAL A 761 19.84 -10.91 -25.61
CA VAL A 761 18.84 -11.46 -26.53
C VAL A 761 17.86 -10.35 -26.95
N LEU A 762 17.83 -10.07 -28.25
CA LEU A 762 16.92 -9.10 -28.86
C LEU A 762 15.46 -9.55 -28.70
N THR A 763 14.60 -8.68 -28.17
CA THR A 763 13.14 -8.82 -28.32
C THR A 763 12.65 -7.75 -29.30
N ARG A 764 12.23 -8.17 -30.49
CA ARG A 764 11.64 -7.28 -31.51
C ARG A 764 10.12 -7.25 -31.38
N THR A 765 9.51 -6.08 -31.53
CA THR A 765 8.06 -5.95 -31.67
C THR A 765 7.59 -6.46 -33.04
N GLN A 766 6.28 -6.70 -33.21
CA GLN A 766 5.68 -7.10 -34.49
C GLN A 766 5.89 -6.07 -35.62
N THR A 767 6.26 -4.83 -35.29
CA THR A 767 6.54 -3.74 -36.24
C THR A 767 8.02 -3.64 -36.62
N GLY A 768 8.88 -4.53 -36.12
CA GLY A 768 10.31 -4.57 -36.42
C GLY A 768 11.17 -3.58 -35.63
N GLN A 769 10.58 -2.78 -34.74
CA GLN A 769 11.32 -1.90 -33.82
C GLN A 769 11.64 -2.64 -32.50
N PRO A 770 12.82 -2.42 -31.90
CA PRO A 770 13.13 -2.97 -30.58
C PRO A 770 12.26 -2.29 -29.52
N ASP A 771 11.72 -3.11 -28.61
CA ASP A 771 10.84 -2.67 -27.53
C ASP A 771 11.68 -2.06 -26.39
N LEU A 772 11.74 -0.73 -26.29
CA LEU A 772 12.66 -0.04 -25.39
C LEU A 772 12.15 0.00 -23.94
N VAL A 773 13.01 -0.34 -22.99
CA VAL A 773 12.79 -0.23 -21.55
C VAL A 773 14.00 0.45 -20.94
N PHE A 774 13.77 1.58 -20.26
CA PHE A 774 14.84 2.43 -19.73
C PHE A 774 15.17 2.07 -18.28
N ALA A 775 16.45 1.91 -17.95
CA ALA A 775 16.94 1.89 -16.57
C ALA A 775 17.26 3.31 -16.09
N GLU A 776 16.59 3.76 -15.03
CA GLU A 776 16.72 5.12 -14.50
C GLU A 776 16.69 5.12 -12.97
N SER A 777 16.86 6.30 -12.37
CA SER A 777 16.70 6.52 -10.93
C SER A 777 15.84 7.75 -10.73
N MET A 778 14.55 7.57 -10.47
CA MET A 778 13.56 8.65 -10.41
C MET A 778 13.89 9.69 -9.34
N GLU A 779 14.50 9.25 -8.24
CA GLU A 779 14.89 10.06 -7.09
C GLU A 779 16.31 10.67 -7.19
N SER A 780 17.06 10.44 -8.28
CA SER A 780 18.47 10.86 -8.34
C SER A 780 18.66 12.39 -8.37
N PRO A 781 19.49 12.96 -7.48
CA PRO A 781 19.72 14.41 -7.42
C PRO A 781 20.63 14.92 -8.54
N TYR A 782 21.32 14.03 -9.26
CA TYR A 782 22.38 14.41 -10.22
C TYR A 782 21.91 14.44 -11.67
N ILE A 783 20.82 13.74 -12.01
CA ILE A 783 20.29 13.65 -13.38
C ILE A 783 18.98 14.41 -13.55
N SER A 784 18.75 14.92 -14.76
CA SER A 784 17.55 15.69 -15.09
C SER A 784 16.43 14.79 -15.57
N GLN A 785 15.52 14.44 -14.65
CA GLN A 785 14.35 13.62 -14.96
C GLN A 785 13.49 14.20 -16.07
N ARG A 786 13.31 15.53 -16.08
CA ARG A 786 12.59 16.25 -17.13
C ARG A 786 13.15 15.95 -18.53
N LEU A 787 14.47 15.95 -18.68
CA LEU A 787 15.12 15.72 -19.98
C LEU A 787 15.04 14.25 -20.39
N HIS A 788 15.11 13.32 -19.44
CA HIS A 788 14.97 11.89 -19.72
C HIS A 788 13.56 11.58 -20.20
N CYS A 789 12.52 12.15 -19.56
CA CYS A 789 11.13 12.05 -20.04
C CYS A 789 11.01 12.50 -21.51
N VAL A 790 11.57 13.66 -21.87
CA VAL A 790 11.53 14.16 -23.26
C VAL A 790 12.22 13.21 -24.24
N VAL A 791 13.33 12.58 -23.85
CA VAL A 791 14.00 11.56 -24.68
C VAL A 791 13.10 10.34 -24.87
N ARG A 792 12.48 9.83 -23.80
CA ARG A 792 11.57 8.68 -23.87
C ARG A 792 10.33 8.96 -24.72
N ASP A 793 9.71 10.11 -24.53
CA ASP A 793 8.51 10.53 -25.27
C ASP A 793 8.79 10.61 -26.78
N ARG A 794 9.92 11.21 -27.15
CA ARG A 794 10.33 11.32 -28.57
C ARG A 794 10.76 9.99 -29.19
N LEU A 795 11.17 9.00 -28.37
CA LEU A 795 11.42 7.64 -28.83
C LEU A 795 10.13 6.80 -28.93
N GLY A 796 9.01 7.29 -28.39
CA GLY A 796 7.75 6.54 -28.34
C GLY A 796 7.77 5.40 -27.34
N VAL A 797 8.53 5.54 -26.26
CA VAL A 797 8.64 4.51 -25.20
C VAL A 797 7.35 4.49 -24.40
N THR A 798 6.65 3.35 -24.40
CA THR A 798 5.39 3.16 -23.65
C THR A 798 5.55 2.29 -22.41
N LYS A 799 6.68 1.60 -22.27
CA LYS A 799 6.96 0.71 -21.13
C LYS A 799 7.45 1.49 -19.91
N PRO A 800 7.12 1.02 -18.69
CA PRO A 800 7.61 1.64 -17.47
C PRO A 800 9.13 1.55 -17.38
N VAL A 801 9.74 2.54 -16.71
CA VAL A 801 11.17 2.54 -16.42
C VAL A 801 11.50 1.51 -15.35
N THR A 802 12.65 0.86 -15.49
CA THR A 802 13.26 0.07 -14.43
C THR A 802 13.95 1.03 -13.47
N ASP A 803 13.24 1.41 -12.41
CA ASP A 803 13.74 2.33 -11.40
C ASP A 803 14.68 1.62 -10.42
N LEU A 804 15.96 1.99 -10.46
CA LEU A 804 17.02 1.41 -9.65
C LEU A 804 17.88 2.55 -9.10
N TRP A 805 18.18 2.53 -7.80
CA TRP A 805 19.02 3.55 -7.18
C TRP A 805 20.50 3.35 -7.56
N SER A 806 21.05 2.16 -7.29
CA SER A 806 22.43 1.77 -7.61
C SER A 806 22.74 1.95 -9.11
N MET A 807 23.92 2.48 -9.43
CA MET A 807 24.39 2.61 -10.81
C MET A 807 24.85 1.28 -11.39
N GLN A 808 25.57 0.49 -10.61
CA GLN A 808 25.99 -0.86 -10.95
C GLN A 808 24.79 -1.79 -11.15
N ALA A 809 23.71 -1.65 -10.38
CA ALA A 809 22.48 -2.42 -10.56
C ALA A 809 21.77 -2.11 -11.88
N LYS A 810 21.85 -0.86 -12.37
CA LYS A 810 21.34 -0.50 -13.72
C LYS A 810 22.11 -1.23 -14.80
N TYR A 811 23.44 -1.36 -14.68
CA TYR A 811 24.22 -2.18 -15.62
C TYR A 811 23.85 -3.66 -15.55
N ALA A 812 23.62 -4.21 -14.35
CA ALA A 812 23.09 -5.57 -14.23
C ALA A 812 21.74 -5.74 -14.92
N ALA A 813 20.82 -4.78 -14.81
CA ALA A 813 19.53 -4.83 -15.49
C ALA A 813 19.68 -4.81 -17.01
N LEU A 814 20.65 -4.07 -17.54
CA LEU A 814 20.98 -4.05 -18.97
C LEU A 814 21.64 -5.36 -19.45
N VAL A 815 22.31 -6.11 -18.56
CA VAL A 815 23.06 -7.34 -18.89
C VAL A 815 22.24 -8.61 -18.68
N VAL A 816 21.55 -8.72 -17.55
CA VAL A 816 20.79 -9.92 -17.14
C VAL A 816 19.40 -9.94 -17.79
N GLY A 817 18.91 -8.77 -18.22
CA GLY A 817 17.54 -8.58 -18.68
C GLY A 817 16.73 -7.75 -17.69
N GLY A 818 15.63 -7.17 -18.18
CA GLY A 818 14.77 -6.24 -17.44
C GLY A 818 14.73 -4.85 -18.05
N CYS A 819 15.83 -4.39 -18.66
CA CYS A 819 15.86 -3.17 -19.47
C CYS A 819 16.86 -3.28 -20.63
N ASN A 820 16.85 -2.33 -21.55
CA ASN A 820 17.72 -2.33 -22.72
C ASN A 820 18.18 -0.95 -23.21
N ALA A 821 17.82 0.09 -22.46
CA ALA A 821 18.29 1.44 -22.69
C ALA A 821 18.59 2.12 -21.36
N MET A 822 19.57 3.00 -21.34
CA MET A 822 19.84 3.92 -20.24
C MET A 822 20.40 5.20 -20.83
N VAL A 823 19.85 6.34 -20.42
CA VAL A 823 20.35 7.66 -20.76
C VAL A 823 20.59 8.41 -19.46
N ARG A 824 21.68 9.16 -19.37
CA ARG A 824 21.97 10.05 -18.24
C ARG A 824 22.38 11.41 -18.75
N ILE A 825 21.45 12.34 -18.68
CA ILE A 825 21.67 13.77 -18.85
C ILE A 825 21.83 14.40 -17.46
N PRO A 826 23.00 14.96 -17.10
CA PRO A 826 23.21 15.65 -15.83
C PRO A 826 22.30 16.87 -15.65
N ARG A 827 21.99 17.25 -14.40
CA ARG A 827 21.28 18.52 -14.12
C ARG A 827 22.16 19.75 -14.32
N SER A 828 23.44 19.62 -13.97
CA SER A 828 24.44 20.68 -14.14
C SER A 828 25.46 20.27 -15.20
N PRO A 829 25.80 21.16 -16.16
CA PRO A 829 26.88 20.93 -17.12
C PRO A 829 28.26 20.71 -16.47
N GLU A 830 28.43 21.16 -15.22
CA GLU A 830 29.67 21.03 -14.45
C GLU A 830 29.79 19.68 -13.74
N TYR A 831 28.68 18.95 -13.56
CA TYR A 831 28.70 17.66 -12.87
C TYR A 831 29.48 16.62 -13.66
N ARG A 832 30.36 15.89 -12.97
CA ARG A 832 31.09 14.73 -13.49
C ARG A 832 30.91 13.58 -12.51
N ALA A 833 30.45 12.44 -13.00
CA ALA A 833 30.25 11.25 -12.19
C ALA A 833 31.60 10.70 -11.70
N TYR A 834 31.59 10.04 -10.54
CA TYR A 834 32.78 9.35 -10.05
C TYR A 834 33.06 8.11 -10.88
N VAL A 835 34.33 7.73 -10.98
CA VAL A 835 34.75 6.59 -11.80
C VAL A 835 34.28 5.25 -11.23
N TRP A 836 34.16 5.13 -9.91
CA TRP A 836 33.80 3.88 -9.22
C TRP A 836 32.31 3.50 -9.35
N ASP A 837 31.41 4.49 -9.41
CA ASP A 837 29.97 4.27 -9.69
C ASP A 837 29.72 3.54 -11.02
N HIS A 838 30.71 3.57 -11.93
CA HIS A 838 30.55 3.16 -13.32
C HIS A 838 31.51 2.07 -13.79
N ALA A 839 32.76 2.07 -13.29
CA ALA A 839 33.75 1.08 -13.66
C ALA A 839 33.31 -0.33 -13.20
N GLY A 840 33.61 -1.35 -14.00
CA GLY A 840 33.16 -2.72 -13.79
C GLY A 840 31.87 -2.99 -14.57
N GLY A 841 30.75 -2.41 -14.14
CA GLY A 841 29.44 -2.61 -14.78
C GLY A 841 29.40 -2.18 -16.25
N MET A 842 30.06 -1.07 -16.61
CA MET A 842 30.17 -0.64 -18.01
C MET A 842 30.89 -1.67 -18.88
N LEU A 843 32.04 -2.19 -18.44
CA LEU A 843 32.78 -3.21 -19.18
C LEU A 843 31.96 -4.50 -19.32
N VAL A 844 31.29 -4.93 -18.25
CA VAL A 844 30.40 -6.10 -18.28
C VAL A 844 29.30 -5.92 -19.32
N TYR A 845 28.68 -4.74 -19.41
CA TYR A 845 27.66 -4.47 -20.42
C TYR A 845 28.20 -4.42 -21.85
N GLU A 846 29.35 -3.77 -22.08
CA GLU A 846 30.00 -3.77 -23.40
C GLU A 846 30.32 -5.19 -23.87
N GLU A 847 30.89 -6.02 -23.00
CA GLU A 847 31.25 -7.41 -23.29
C GLU A 847 30.04 -8.36 -23.39
N SER A 848 28.86 -7.92 -22.93
CA SER A 848 27.57 -8.63 -23.18
C SER A 848 27.00 -8.35 -24.59
N GLY A 849 27.63 -7.43 -25.35
CA GLY A 849 27.22 -6.99 -26.68
C GLY A 849 26.53 -5.63 -26.71
N GLY A 850 26.52 -4.90 -25.58
CA GLY A 850 25.98 -3.54 -25.49
C GLY A 850 26.94 -2.47 -26.02
N MET A 851 26.41 -1.28 -26.29
CA MET A 851 27.19 -0.09 -26.68
C MET A 851 26.95 1.06 -25.69
N ILE A 852 28.03 1.62 -25.15
CA ILE A 852 28.01 2.75 -24.23
C ILE A 852 28.88 3.89 -24.78
N THR A 853 28.36 5.11 -24.75
CA THR A 853 29.14 6.35 -25.00
C THR A 853 28.69 7.46 -24.06
N ASP A 854 29.45 8.55 -24.02
CA ASP A 854 28.95 9.81 -23.47
C ASP A 854 27.95 10.50 -24.43
N LEU A 855 27.42 11.66 -24.05
CA LEU A 855 26.45 12.42 -24.86
C LEU A 855 27.04 13.02 -26.16
N ASP A 856 28.37 13.07 -26.28
CA ASP A 856 29.08 13.50 -27.50
C ASP A 856 29.47 12.31 -28.39
N GLY A 857 29.13 11.07 -27.98
CA GLY A 857 29.46 9.84 -28.71
C GLY A 857 30.90 9.37 -28.51
N ARG A 858 31.60 9.88 -27.49
CA ARG A 858 32.98 9.48 -27.18
C ARG A 858 33.00 8.28 -26.22
N PRO A 859 34.02 7.42 -26.31
CA PRO A 859 34.26 6.40 -25.28
C PRO A 859 34.65 7.04 -23.94
N PHE A 860 34.45 6.30 -22.85
CA PHE A 860 34.79 6.76 -21.51
C PHE A 860 36.30 6.68 -21.24
N ASP A 861 36.87 7.75 -20.70
CA ASP A 861 38.28 7.83 -20.28
C ASP A 861 38.39 7.73 -18.76
N TYR A 862 38.96 6.62 -18.29
CA TYR A 862 39.16 6.34 -16.86
C TYR A 862 40.51 6.86 -16.33
N GLY A 863 41.32 7.50 -17.18
CA GLY A 863 42.64 8.04 -16.84
C GLY A 863 42.58 9.39 -16.13
N CYS A 864 41.49 10.14 -16.25
CA CYS A 864 41.37 11.55 -15.85
C CYS A 864 40.97 11.79 -14.38
N GLY A 865 41.61 11.13 -13.44
CA GLY A 865 41.41 11.38 -12.01
C GLY A 865 40.36 10.48 -11.36
N ARG A 866 39.71 11.00 -10.31
CA ARG A 866 38.64 10.30 -9.54
C ARG A 866 37.26 10.41 -10.18
N THR A 867 37.07 11.31 -11.14
CA THR A 867 35.82 11.51 -11.87
C THR A 867 36.02 11.27 -13.35
N LEU A 868 34.94 11.00 -14.07
CA LEU A 868 34.93 10.89 -15.54
C LEU A 868 35.03 12.29 -16.18
N ALA A 869 36.08 13.04 -15.87
CA ALA A 869 36.21 14.46 -16.18
C ALA A 869 36.10 14.79 -17.68
N ALA A 870 36.57 13.87 -18.53
CA ALA A 870 36.55 13.99 -19.98
C ALA A 870 35.20 13.65 -20.64
N ASN A 871 34.24 13.10 -19.88
CA ASN A 871 32.96 12.62 -20.40
C ASN A 871 31.78 13.33 -19.73
N MET A 872 30.74 13.59 -20.52
CA MET A 872 29.50 14.20 -20.02
C MET A 872 28.31 13.29 -20.30
N GLY A 873 27.58 12.96 -19.24
CA GLY A 873 26.41 12.10 -19.34
C GLY A 873 26.73 10.72 -19.87
N LEU A 874 25.69 9.98 -20.28
CA LEU A 874 25.82 8.60 -20.72
C LEU A 874 24.66 8.19 -21.60
N VAL A 875 24.94 7.36 -22.61
CA VAL A 875 23.95 6.59 -23.37
C VAL A 875 24.43 5.15 -23.44
N ALA A 876 23.63 4.21 -22.93
CA ALA A 876 23.87 2.77 -23.02
C ALA A 876 22.66 2.09 -23.65
N THR A 877 22.85 1.46 -24.80
CA THR A 877 21.80 0.74 -25.56
C THR A 877 22.46 -0.34 -26.43
N PHE A 878 21.70 -1.04 -27.27
CA PHE A 878 22.28 -1.93 -28.27
C PHE A 878 22.88 -1.15 -29.45
N PRO A 879 23.93 -1.68 -30.12
CA PRO A 879 24.60 -1.00 -31.23
C PRO A 879 23.65 -0.51 -32.34
N GLU A 880 22.58 -1.25 -32.65
CA GLU A 880 21.67 -0.94 -33.76
C GLU A 880 20.83 0.32 -33.55
N ILE A 881 20.56 0.69 -32.30
CA ILE A 881 19.73 1.85 -31.93
C ILE A 881 20.51 2.96 -31.25
N HIS A 882 21.77 2.69 -30.89
CA HIS A 882 22.59 3.60 -30.12
C HIS A 882 22.73 4.98 -30.76
N SER A 883 22.99 5.04 -32.07
CA SER A 883 23.09 6.30 -32.81
C SER A 883 21.83 7.16 -32.71
N ARG A 884 20.64 6.53 -32.82
CA ARG A 884 19.35 7.21 -32.73
C ARG A 884 19.07 7.74 -31.33
N VAL A 885 19.34 6.94 -30.29
CA VAL A 885 19.13 7.37 -28.89
C VAL A 885 20.13 8.46 -28.51
N LEU A 886 21.38 8.34 -28.95
CA LEU A 886 22.43 9.34 -28.72
C LEU A 886 22.10 10.68 -29.37
N GLU A 887 21.74 10.69 -30.65
CA GLU A 887 21.38 11.92 -31.37
C GLU A 887 20.24 12.65 -30.65
N LEU A 888 19.23 11.91 -30.22
CA LEU A 888 18.09 12.47 -29.52
C LEU A 888 18.47 13.00 -28.13
N ALA A 889 19.20 12.22 -27.33
CA ALA A 889 19.66 12.64 -26.01
C ALA A 889 20.52 13.90 -26.10
N ARG A 890 21.37 14.02 -27.13
CA ARG A 890 22.20 15.19 -27.40
C ARG A 890 21.35 16.41 -27.78
N VAL A 891 20.38 16.26 -28.67
CA VAL A 891 19.46 17.34 -29.06
C VAL A 891 18.69 17.85 -27.84
N VAL A 892 18.19 16.94 -27.00
CA VAL A 892 17.46 17.30 -25.78
C VAL A 892 18.37 17.99 -24.76
N SER A 893 19.61 17.51 -24.62
CA SER A 893 20.60 18.11 -23.71
C SER A 893 21.07 19.50 -24.15
N LEU A 894 21.17 19.77 -25.46
CA LEU A 894 21.59 21.08 -25.98
C LEU A 894 20.46 22.13 -26.00
N ALA A 895 19.20 21.67 -26.01
CA ALA A 895 18.03 22.55 -25.99
C ALA A 895 17.63 23.00 -24.58
N ALA A 896 18.22 22.40 -23.54
CA ALA A 896 18.02 22.69 -22.13
C ALA A 896 19.09 23.64 -21.62
#